data_AF-A0A8T5KNU9-F1
#
_entry.id   AF-A0A8T5KNU9-F1
#
_cell.length_a   1.000
_cell.length_b   1.000
_cell.length_c   1.000
_cell.angle_alpha   90.00
_cell.angle_beta   90.00
_cell.angle_gamma   90.00
#
_symmetry.space_group_name_H-M   'P 1'
#
loop_
_entity.id
_entity.type
_entity.pdbx_description
1 polymer ?
#
loop_
_entity_poly.entity_id
_entity_poly.type
_entity_poly.pdbx_seq_one_letter_code
_entity_poly.pdbx_strand_id
1 'polypeptide(L)'
;MEPIFISAGILLAALLVVSYYVTNGVGTMGVPLRQFALFLMNKAPVGLVDLFKDEPGSGSRTWMKFGTGWFILTVISSFIAIWHNYDPTALDSLASIGWSYDDGSALADFTSAVMLISFTYLLIGGCLVAVARAGNNRLASEASASMIAVLYTASLSFNLILIPIIFNFADIADAETIRDLISLMVNYVVSSLLFTALLMNVLATYSQRDDGSTSVTAWFLIMAIVSKLIASMYYVIGEATDSTQMVWMSERVLEGWVPLALMFALAYHVIPHATKTPIWSGSLLKANMVLLFLTVPPFFMTAANAGELLQNVGALLLTFSLLPLFAGSVNLLATASSNSSGVLKNPGALSATLAMFLLPIFAAGSYFTAMDTFTGTNQMLTMSSTINNGFMYTVGGLMMLSAIFSSYPLATGNKLAEPSRANMSVWFMMLGGLTATITMLIGDFTSKAVLDSGVEDVVASTSGFYLVAAAMFYLVPISAILATLVLIRTGTSSQKIAEVGSKISDVETYTLVEGTSTTIQQLLGRGVGVNTNLVIGDATQDEGGSTVIAVSATLHNDEITEFPEEEPVDEAQEEKKGPAKELMMLVDYLKNSGQTVFDFFKSIDLDDSGSIDGFEFQQALLNSDVGDFPPWEVDQLVSAIDLDSDGKINLPELDIALAKIAAAYGPLEAEEPEEPEEQEETEEAEEAEDEASNELSKTDLGKLKKAELVSIAKEKGVAATGTKAELVAAILGE
;
A
#
# COMPACT_ATOMS: atom_id res chain seq x y z
N MET A 1 34.48 -15.82 22.00
CA MET A 1 33.32 -15.33 21.21
C MET A 1 32.20 -16.27 21.53
N GLU A 2 31.08 -15.78 22.06
CA GLU A 2 29.91 -16.64 22.31
C GLU A 2 29.36 -17.18 20.97
N PRO A 3 28.90 -18.45 20.89
CA PRO A 3 28.38 -19.05 19.66
C PRO A 3 27.36 -18.18 18.91
N ILE A 4 26.52 -17.45 19.65
CA ILE A 4 25.50 -16.57 19.06
C ILE A 4 26.06 -15.42 18.21
N PHE A 5 27.22 -14.85 18.55
CA PHE A 5 27.82 -13.79 17.72
C PHE A 5 28.35 -14.35 16.39
N ILE A 6 28.79 -15.61 16.40
CA ILE A 6 29.27 -16.31 15.21
C ILE A 6 28.08 -16.67 14.32
N SER A 7 27.02 -17.25 14.88
CA SER A 7 25.80 -17.61 14.12
C SER A 7 25.08 -16.37 13.58
N ALA A 8 24.92 -15.30 14.38
CA ALA A 8 24.35 -14.04 13.92
C ALA A 8 25.21 -13.38 12.82
N GLY A 9 26.54 -13.39 12.95
CA GLY A 9 27.44 -12.88 11.93
C GLY A 9 27.36 -13.63 10.60
N ILE A 10 27.29 -14.97 10.65
CA ILE A 10 27.13 -15.83 9.45
C ILE A 10 25.74 -15.60 8.81
N LEU A 11 24.67 -15.53 9.60
CA LEU A 11 23.31 -15.28 9.13
C LEU A 11 23.22 -13.91 8.43
N LEU A 12 23.72 -12.85 9.05
CA LEU A 12 23.75 -11.50 8.47
C LEU A 12 24.59 -11.47 7.19
N ALA A 13 25.76 -12.11 7.16
CA ALA A 13 26.59 -12.19 5.96
C ALA A 13 25.87 -12.92 4.82
N ALA A 14 25.20 -14.04 5.10
CA ALA A 14 24.42 -14.79 4.12
C ALA A 14 23.25 -13.96 3.57
N LEU A 15 22.52 -13.24 4.43
CA LEU A 15 21.42 -12.36 4.06
C LEU A 15 21.91 -11.17 3.21
N LEU A 16 23.05 -10.56 3.53
CA LEU A 16 23.67 -9.49 2.71
C LEU A 16 24.09 -10.02 1.33
N VAL A 17 24.72 -11.20 1.26
CA VAL A 17 25.12 -11.83 -0.01
C VAL A 17 23.90 -12.16 -0.88
N VAL A 18 22.84 -12.73 -0.29
CA VAL A 18 21.58 -12.99 -1.00
C VAL A 18 20.95 -11.68 -1.47
N SER A 19 20.83 -10.67 -0.62
CA SER A 19 20.28 -9.36 -1.00
C SER A 19 21.06 -8.74 -2.17
N TYR A 20 22.39 -8.82 -2.17
CA TYR A 20 23.23 -8.35 -3.28
C TYR A 20 22.90 -9.06 -4.60
N TYR A 21 22.82 -10.41 -4.59
CA TYR A 21 22.52 -11.18 -5.81
C TYR A 21 21.06 -11.06 -6.26
N VAL A 22 20.11 -10.88 -5.34
CA VAL A 22 18.70 -10.58 -5.66
C VAL A 22 18.59 -9.22 -6.34
N THR A 23 19.30 -8.19 -5.86
CA THR A 23 19.28 -6.87 -6.49
C THR A 23 20.00 -6.88 -7.84
N ASN A 24 21.28 -7.29 -7.87
CA ASN A 24 22.19 -7.10 -9.01
C ASN A 24 22.19 -8.26 -10.02
N GLY A 25 21.53 -9.38 -9.69
CA GLY A 25 21.58 -10.61 -10.49
C GLY A 25 22.90 -11.38 -10.35
N VAL A 26 22.95 -12.58 -10.95
CA VAL A 26 24.11 -13.49 -10.90
C VAL A 26 24.94 -13.45 -12.19
N GLY A 27 24.85 -12.34 -12.93
CA GLY A 27 25.51 -12.14 -14.23
C GLY A 27 25.20 -13.27 -15.23
N THR A 28 26.22 -13.69 -15.98
CA THR A 28 26.12 -14.71 -17.04
C THR A 28 25.70 -16.10 -16.53
N MET A 29 25.84 -16.39 -15.24
CA MET A 29 25.39 -17.66 -14.63
C MET A 29 23.88 -17.74 -14.39
N GLY A 30 23.15 -16.62 -14.50
CA GLY A 30 21.69 -16.59 -14.24
C GLY A 30 20.89 -17.55 -15.14
N VAL A 31 21.20 -17.61 -16.44
CA VAL A 31 20.46 -18.46 -17.39
C VAL A 31 20.72 -19.97 -17.16
N PRO A 32 21.96 -20.46 -17.00
CA PRO A 32 22.23 -21.84 -16.61
C PRO A 32 21.58 -22.23 -15.27
N LEU A 33 21.68 -21.38 -14.24
CA LEU A 33 21.08 -21.65 -12.93
C LEU A 33 19.55 -21.74 -13.02
N ARG A 34 18.89 -20.90 -13.82
CA ARG A 34 17.45 -20.97 -14.09
C ARG A 34 17.06 -22.27 -14.79
N GLN A 35 17.82 -22.71 -15.79
CA GLN A 35 17.58 -23.98 -16.47
C GLN A 35 17.75 -25.18 -15.53
N PHE A 36 18.75 -25.15 -14.65
CA PHE A 36 18.97 -26.17 -13.62
C PHE A 36 17.83 -26.20 -12.59
N ALA A 37 17.37 -25.05 -12.11
CA ALA A 37 16.21 -24.95 -11.22
C ALA A 37 14.93 -25.51 -11.88
N LEU A 38 14.67 -25.17 -13.14
CA LEU A 38 13.54 -25.71 -13.91
C LEU A 38 13.65 -27.23 -14.12
N PHE A 39 14.86 -27.78 -14.31
CA PHE A 39 15.08 -29.22 -14.35
C PHE A 39 14.76 -29.88 -13.00
N LEU A 40 15.25 -29.32 -11.89
CA LEU A 40 14.97 -29.84 -10.54
C LEU A 40 13.49 -29.75 -10.16
N MET A 41 12.76 -28.73 -10.65
CA MET A 41 11.34 -28.57 -10.35
C MET A 41 10.42 -29.42 -11.23
N ASN A 42 10.74 -29.57 -12.53
CA ASN A 42 9.81 -30.16 -13.50
C ASN A 42 10.21 -31.55 -13.99
N LYS A 43 11.44 -32.02 -13.72
CA LYS A 43 11.94 -33.32 -14.20
C LYS A 43 12.51 -34.23 -13.11
N ALA A 44 13.11 -33.67 -12.06
CA ALA A 44 13.67 -34.49 -10.97
C ALA A 44 12.62 -35.26 -10.14
N PRO A 45 11.42 -34.71 -9.82
CA PRO A 45 10.38 -35.45 -9.10
C PRO A 45 9.55 -36.26 -10.11
N VAL A 46 10.18 -37.30 -10.67
CA VAL A 46 9.66 -38.12 -11.78
C VAL A 46 8.24 -38.59 -11.51
N GLY A 47 7.29 -38.15 -12.34
CA GLY A 47 5.89 -38.56 -12.26
C GLY A 47 5.08 -37.95 -11.11
N LEU A 48 5.69 -37.29 -10.13
CA LEU A 48 4.98 -36.67 -8.98
C LEU A 48 4.44 -35.28 -9.29
N VAL A 49 5.21 -34.47 -10.03
CA VAL A 49 4.78 -33.12 -10.44
C VAL A 49 3.66 -33.18 -11.48
N ASP A 50 3.61 -34.25 -12.28
CA ASP A 50 2.61 -34.46 -13.33
C ASP A 50 1.19 -34.70 -12.79
N LEU A 51 1.01 -34.98 -11.49
CA LEU A 51 -0.31 -35.00 -10.84
C LEU A 51 -0.88 -33.58 -10.63
N PHE A 52 -0.06 -32.54 -10.77
CA PHE A 52 -0.42 -31.16 -10.46
C PHE A 52 -0.61 -30.34 -11.73
N LYS A 53 -1.64 -29.49 -11.72
CA LYS A 53 -1.99 -28.64 -12.86
C LYS A 53 -1.02 -27.46 -12.97
N ASP A 54 -0.27 -27.40 -14.06
CA ASP A 54 0.60 -26.26 -14.41
C ASP A 54 -0.18 -25.08 -15.05
N GLU A 55 -1.32 -24.72 -14.45
CA GLU A 55 -2.13 -23.56 -14.81
C GLU A 55 -1.64 -22.29 -14.06
N PRO A 56 -1.67 -21.09 -14.66
CA PRO A 56 -1.27 -19.85 -13.98
C PRO A 56 -1.96 -19.66 -12.62
N GLY A 57 -1.18 -19.30 -11.60
CA GLY A 57 -1.64 -19.13 -10.22
C GLY A 57 -2.16 -20.39 -9.54
N SER A 58 -2.01 -21.60 -10.10
CA SER A 58 -2.46 -22.83 -9.41
C SER A 58 -1.65 -23.11 -8.15
N GLY A 59 -0.36 -22.76 -8.14
CA GLY A 59 0.51 -22.84 -6.97
C GLY A 59 -0.05 -22.02 -5.82
N SER A 60 -0.15 -20.69 -6.00
CA SER A 60 -0.67 -19.76 -4.98
C SER A 60 -2.08 -20.12 -4.51
N ARG A 61 -2.97 -20.53 -5.43
CA ARG A 61 -4.33 -21.02 -5.10
C ARG A 61 -4.30 -22.25 -4.18
N THR A 62 -3.33 -23.14 -4.35
CA THR A 62 -3.18 -24.37 -3.56
C THR A 62 -2.69 -24.03 -2.15
N TRP A 63 -1.63 -23.21 -2.03
CA TRP A 63 -1.12 -22.70 -0.75
C TRP A 63 -2.23 -22.05 0.09
N MET A 64 -3.04 -21.16 -0.50
CA MET A 64 -4.12 -20.48 0.23
C MET A 64 -5.25 -21.43 0.67
N LYS A 65 -5.60 -22.42 -0.15
CA LYS A 65 -6.66 -23.40 0.19
C LYS A 65 -6.28 -24.25 1.40
N PHE A 66 -5.06 -24.81 1.40
CA PHE A 66 -4.56 -25.57 2.56
C PHE A 66 -4.38 -24.67 3.78
N GLY A 67 -3.84 -23.46 3.63
CA GLY A 67 -3.73 -22.48 4.70
C GLY A 67 -5.08 -22.13 5.34
N THR A 68 -6.13 -21.96 4.55
CA THR A 68 -7.49 -21.70 5.05
C THR A 68 -8.06 -22.90 5.84
N GLY A 69 -7.77 -24.13 5.41
CA GLY A 69 -8.13 -25.34 6.16
C GLY A 69 -7.43 -25.42 7.53
N TRP A 70 -6.12 -25.15 7.55
CA TRP A 70 -5.34 -25.05 8.81
C TRP A 70 -5.81 -23.87 9.68
N PHE A 71 -6.27 -22.77 9.08
CA PHE A 71 -6.75 -21.61 9.82
C PHE A 71 -8.06 -21.90 10.57
N ILE A 72 -9.00 -22.64 9.95
CA ILE A 72 -10.19 -23.14 10.66
C ILE A 72 -9.79 -24.03 11.83
N LEU A 73 -8.85 -24.97 11.62
CA LEU A 73 -8.39 -25.87 12.67
C LEU A 73 -7.78 -25.10 13.85
N THR A 74 -6.93 -24.12 13.55
CA THR A 74 -6.34 -23.19 14.53
C THR A 74 -7.45 -22.58 15.38
N VAL A 75 -8.39 -21.91 14.71
CA VAL A 75 -9.36 -21.05 15.39
C VAL A 75 -10.37 -21.87 16.22
N ILE A 76 -10.62 -23.13 15.84
CA ILE A 76 -11.37 -24.09 16.67
C ILE A 76 -10.56 -24.51 17.91
N SER A 77 -9.27 -24.89 17.76
CA SER A 77 -8.46 -25.32 18.91
C SER A 77 -8.21 -24.17 19.89
N SER A 78 -7.99 -22.95 19.38
CA SER A 78 -7.90 -21.72 20.17
C SER A 78 -9.18 -21.44 20.95
N PHE A 79 -10.34 -21.58 20.31
CA PHE A 79 -11.63 -21.39 20.98
C PHE A 79 -11.80 -22.37 22.14
N ILE A 80 -11.44 -23.64 21.96
CA ILE A 80 -11.49 -24.66 23.01
C ILE A 80 -10.52 -24.32 24.15
N ALA A 81 -9.27 -23.94 23.83
CA ALA A 81 -8.26 -23.58 24.83
C ALA A 81 -8.68 -22.38 25.69
N ILE A 82 -9.24 -21.34 25.06
CA ILE A 82 -9.73 -20.14 25.74
C ILE A 82 -10.96 -20.46 26.61
N TRP A 83 -11.89 -21.29 26.11
CA TRP A 83 -13.07 -21.68 26.87
C TRP A 83 -12.74 -22.55 28.08
N HIS A 84 -11.77 -23.47 27.93
CA HIS A 84 -11.29 -24.32 29.02
C HIS A 84 -10.54 -23.53 30.11
N ASN A 85 -9.78 -22.49 29.74
CA ASN A 85 -9.15 -21.58 30.71
C ASN A 85 -10.22 -20.86 31.58
N TYR A 86 -11.39 -20.55 31.02
CA TYR A 86 -12.52 -20.03 31.80
C TYR A 86 -13.23 -21.10 32.66
N ASP A 87 -13.52 -22.28 32.09
CA ASP A 87 -14.18 -23.40 32.78
C ASP A 87 -13.39 -24.70 32.59
N PRO A 88 -12.53 -25.07 33.58
CA PRO A 88 -11.75 -26.29 33.54
C PRO A 88 -12.60 -27.57 33.49
N THR A 89 -13.86 -27.53 33.93
CA THR A 89 -14.74 -28.71 33.95
C THR A 89 -15.53 -28.90 32.66
N ALA A 90 -15.50 -27.92 31.74
CA ALA A 90 -16.30 -27.92 30.51
C ALA A 90 -16.09 -29.17 29.63
N LEU A 91 -14.90 -29.78 29.70
CA LEU A 91 -14.53 -30.93 28.87
C LEU A 91 -14.64 -32.28 29.61
N ASP A 92 -14.95 -32.30 30.91
CA ASP A 92 -15.09 -33.54 31.71
C ASP A 92 -16.19 -34.47 31.19
N SER A 93 -17.17 -33.93 30.47
CA SER A 93 -18.21 -34.74 29.80
C SER A 93 -17.63 -35.73 28.77
N LEU A 94 -16.44 -35.44 28.21
CA LEU A 94 -15.72 -36.32 27.27
C LEU A 94 -15.02 -37.49 27.98
N ALA A 95 -14.91 -37.49 29.32
CA ALA A 95 -14.45 -38.66 30.08
C ALA A 95 -15.37 -39.87 29.87
N SER A 96 -16.64 -39.64 29.50
CA SER A 96 -17.59 -40.72 29.15
C SER A 96 -17.21 -41.53 27.91
N ILE A 97 -16.37 -40.97 27.01
CA ILE A 97 -15.82 -41.68 25.84
C ILE A 97 -14.36 -42.14 26.06
N GLY A 98 -13.88 -42.11 27.31
CA GLY A 98 -12.52 -42.52 27.68
C GLY A 98 -11.44 -41.47 27.35
N TRP A 99 -11.82 -40.22 27.10
CA TRP A 99 -10.90 -39.12 26.85
C TRP A 99 -10.83 -38.22 28.09
N SER A 100 -9.64 -38.06 28.67
CA SER A 100 -9.36 -37.08 29.72
C SER A 100 -8.65 -35.86 29.11
N TYR A 101 -9.01 -34.67 29.58
CA TYR A 101 -8.18 -33.49 29.34
C TYR A 101 -6.90 -33.58 30.20
N ASP A 102 -5.78 -33.16 29.62
CA ASP A 102 -4.48 -33.07 30.28
C ASP A 102 -4.32 -31.68 30.94
N ASP A 103 -3.13 -31.29 31.39
CA ASP A 103 -2.80 -29.94 31.93
C ASP A 103 -2.90 -28.79 30.90
N GLY A 104 -3.62 -29.00 29.78
CA GLY A 104 -3.81 -28.04 28.68
C GLY A 104 -2.59 -27.73 27.81
N SER A 105 -1.38 -28.04 28.28
CA SER A 105 -0.10 -27.88 27.56
C SER A 105 -0.14 -28.41 26.13
N ALA A 106 -0.52 -29.68 25.94
CA ALA A 106 -0.60 -30.31 24.62
C ALA A 106 -1.58 -29.61 23.65
N LEU A 107 -2.65 -28.98 24.16
CA LEU A 107 -3.59 -28.20 23.34
C LEU A 107 -3.02 -26.81 22.99
N ALA A 108 -2.29 -26.19 23.91
CA ALA A 108 -1.60 -24.91 23.67
C ALA A 108 -0.50 -25.05 22.62
N ASP A 109 0.33 -26.09 22.72
CA ASP A 109 1.40 -26.40 21.75
C ASP A 109 0.83 -26.72 20.37
N PHE A 110 -0.21 -27.57 20.32
CA PHE A 110 -0.92 -27.88 19.07
C PHE A 110 -1.52 -26.62 18.43
N THR A 111 -2.16 -25.77 19.22
CA THR A 111 -2.76 -24.52 18.73
C THR A 111 -1.71 -23.55 18.19
N SER A 112 -0.58 -23.41 18.89
CA SER A 112 0.53 -22.55 18.47
C SER A 112 1.18 -23.04 17.18
N ALA A 113 1.43 -24.34 17.07
CA ALA A 113 1.96 -24.96 15.86
C ALA A 113 1.02 -24.79 14.66
N VAL A 114 -0.27 -25.07 14.83
CA VAL A 114 -1.27 -24.96 13.74
C VAL A 114 -1.49 -23.50 13.35
N MET A 115 -1.39 -22.54 14.28
CA MET A 115 -1.40 -21.10 13.99
C MET A 115 -0.23 -20.70 13.10
N LEU A 116 1.01 -21.05 13.47
CA LEU A 116 2.20 -20.73 12.69
C LEU A 116 2.15 -21.37 11.29
N ILE A 117 1.60 -22.58 11.17
CA ILE A 117 1.38 -23.28 9.90
C ILE A 117 0.36 -22.52 9.03
N SER A 118 -0.84 -22.24 9.54
CA SER A 118 -1.90 -21.58 8.77
C SER A 118 -1.47 -20.19 8.28
N PHE A 119 -0.82 -19.43 9.15
CA PHE A 119 -0.17 -18.17 8.85
C PHE A 119 0.86 -18.31 7.73
N THR A 120 1.83 -19.23 7.89
CA THR A 120 2.89 -19.45 6.89
C THR A 120 2.30 -19.79 5.52
N TYR A 121 1.25 -20.63 5.48
CA TYR A 121 0.59 -21.01 4.23
C TYR A 121 -0.10 -19.83 3.53
N LEU A 122 -0.91 -19.06 4.26
CA LEU A 122 -1.70 -17.97 3.69
C LEU A 122 -0.81 -16.81 3.25
N LEU A 123 0.19 -16.45 4.06
CA LEU A 123 1.11 -15.36 3.76
C LEU A 123 2.01 -15.69 2.57
N ILE A 124 2.60 -16.90 2.51
CA ILE A 124 3.39 -17.34 1.36
C ILE A 124 2.52 -17.41 0.11
N GLY A 125 1.33 -18.01 0.20
CA GLY A 125 0.38 -18.03 -0.91
C GLY A 125 0.10 -16.61 -1.44
N GLY A 126 -0.14 -15.65 -0.54
CA GLY A 126 -0.33 -14.24 -0.86
C GLY A 126 0.87 -13.60 -1.56
N CYS A 127 2.08 -13.86 -1.08
CA CYS A 127 3.32 -13.33 -1.64
C CYS A 127 3.67 -13.97 -3.00
N LEU A 128 3.36 -15.26 -3.20
CA LEU A 128 3.57 -15.94 -4.49
C LEU A 128 2.75 -15.29 -5.61
N VAL A 129 1.54 -14.76 -5.33
CA VAL A 129 0.77 -13.99 -6.32
C VAL A 129 1.51 -12.71 -6.74
N ALA A 130 2.05 -11.97 -5.77
CA ALA A 130 2.81 -10.75 -6.03
C ALA A 130 4.09 -11.02 -6.85
N VAL A 131 4.81 -12.10 -6.52
CA VAL A 131 6.01 -12.51 -7.27
C VAL A 131 5.66 -13.01 -8.67
N ALA A 132 4.57 -13.75 -8.83
CA ALA A 132 4.08 -14.17 -10.14
C ALA A 132 3.74 -12.97 -11.03
N ARG A 133 3.11 -11.90 -10.49
CA ARG A 133 2.86 -10.66 -11.24
C ARG A 133 4.14 -9.98 -11.72
N ALA A 134 5.17 -9.93 -10.87
CA ALA A 134 6.48 -9.40 -11.25
C ALA A 134 7.24 -10.25 -12.32
N GLY A 135 6.83 -11.52 -12.51
CA GLY A 135 7.41 -12.45 -13.48
C GLY A 135 6.41 -12.90 -14.55
N ASN A 136 5.84 -11.96 -15.32
CA ASN A 136 4.89 -12.24 -16.41
C ASN A 136 3.58 -12.96 -15.99
N ASN A 137 3.02 -12.58 -14.83
CA ASN A 137 1.78 -13.12 -14.26
C ASN A 137 1.76 -14.65 -14.02
N ARG A 138 2.92 -15.29 -13.84
CA ARG A 138 3.03 -16.74 -13.62
C ARG A 138 4.26 -17.11 -12.79
N LEU A 139 4.17 -18.19 -11.99
CA LEU A 139 5.35 -18.82 -11.40
C LEU A 139 6.14 -19.63 -12.45
N ALA A 140 7.45 -19.81 -12.23
CA ALA A 140 8.32 -20.60 -13.10
C ALA A 140 7.91 -22.08 -13.20
N SER A 141 7.26 -22.61 -12.17
CA SER A 141 6.54 -23.90 -12.19
C SER A 141 5.37 -23.84 -11.22
N GLU A 142 4.13 -23.83 -11.73
CA GLU A 142 2.93 -23.77 -10.88
C GLU A 142 2.63 -25.15 -10.28
N ALA A 143 2.95 -26.21 -11.04
CA ALA A 143 2.86 -27.60 -10.59
C ALA A 143 3.81 -27.92 -9.43
N SER A 144 5.08 -27.46 -9.45
CA SER A 144 5.97 -27.70 -8.31
C SER A 144 5.55 -26.90 -7.07
N ALA A 145 5.09 -25.65 -7.23
CA ALA A 145 4.58 -24.84 -6.13
C ALA A 145 3.37 -25.48 -5.43
N SER A 146 2.44 -26.05 -6.19
CA SER A 146 1.27 -26.75 -5.66
C SER A 146 1.63 -28.13 -5.06
N MET A 147 2.58 -28.86 -5.66
CA MET A 147 3.13 -30.09 -5.08
C MET A 147 3.75 -29.83 -3.70
N ILE A 148 4.59 -28.79 -3.56
CA ILE A 148 5.24 -28.43 -2.30
C ILE A 148 4.20 -28.12 -1.22
N ALA A 149 3.11 -27.41 -1.55
CA ALA A 149 2.02 -27.14 -0.61
C ALA A 149 1.38 -28.44 -0.08
N VAL A 150 1.10 -29.41 -0.95
CA VAL A 150 0.52 -30.70 -0.56
C VAL A 150 1.50 -31.54 0.26
N LEU A 151 2.76 -31.65 -0.18
CA LEU A 151 3.79 -32.40 0.54
C LEU A 151 4.05 -31.82 1.93
N TYR A 152 4.10 -30.49 2.06
CA TYR A 152 4.29 -29.84 3.36
C TYR A 152 3.07 -30.06 4.28
N THR A 153 1.84 -30.06 3.74
CA THR A 153 0.63 -30.35 4.55
C THR A 153 0.61 -31.81 4.99
N ALA A 154 0.97 -32.74 4.10
CA ALA A 154 1.07 -34.16 4.43
C ALA A 154 2.16 -34.43 5.48
N SER A 155 3.31 -33.75 5.37
CA SER A 155 4.40 -33.87 6.34
C SER A 155 4.00 -33.34 7.72
N LEU A 156 3.28 -32.21 7.77
CA LEU A 156 2.81 -31.62 9.02
C LEU A 156 1.65 -32.38 9.66
N SER A 157 0.68 -32.86 8.88
CA SER A 157 -0.41 -33.69 9.41
C SER A 157 0.08 -35.06 9.88
N PHE A 158 1.12 -35.62 9.23
CA PHE A 158 1.83 -36.79 9.73
C PHE A 158 2.44 -36.51 11.11
N ASN A 159 3.15 -35.39 11.28
CA ASN A 159 3.79 -35.04 12.56
C ASN A 159 2.79 -34.70 13.68
N LEU A 160 1.86 -33.78 13.43
CA LEU A 160 0.97 -33.22 14.46
C LEU A 160 -0.23 -34.10 14.80
N ILE A 161 -0.67 -34.96 13.89
CA ILE A 161 -1.92 -35.75 14.07
C ILE A 161 -1.60 -37.24 14.05
N LEU A 162 -0.92 -37.75 13.02
CA LEU A 162 -0.78 -39.20 12.86
C LEU A 162 0.20 -39.82 13.86
N ILE A 163 1.35 -39.18 14.12
CA ILE A 163 2.34 -39.69 15.09
C ILE A 163 1.74 -39.80 16.50
N PRO A 164 1.13 -38.76 17.11
CA PRO A 164 0.53 -38.87 18.44
C PRO A 164 -0.53 -39.99 18.52
N ILE A 165 -1.33 -40.17 17.47
CA ILE A 165 -2.32 -41.27 17.40
C ILE A 165 -1.63 -42.64 17.39
N ILE A 166 -0.63 -42.85 16.53
CA ILE A 166 0.10 -44.13 16.43
C ILE A 166 0.79 -44.46 17.76
N PHE A 167 1.46 -43.49 18.38
CA PHE A 167 2.20 -43.70 19.62
C PHE A 167 1.29 -43.89 20.85
N ASN A 168 0.04 -43.41 20.81
CA ASN A 168 -0.96 -43.74 21.83
C ASN A 168 -1.44 -45.21 21.73
N PHE A 169 -1.59 -45.73 20.50
CA PHE A 169 -2.01 -47.12 20.26
C PHE A 169 -0.88 -48.16 20.28
N ALA A 170 0.38 -47.74 20.25
CA ALA A 170 1.55 -48.63 20.22
C ALA A 170 2.42 -48.44 21.47
N ASP A 171 2.49 -49.50 22.29
CA ASP A 171 3.34 -49.55 23.48
C ASP A 171 4.82 -49.66 23.05
N ILE A 172 5.46 -48.50 22.85
CA ILE A 172 6.82 -48.32 22.35
C ILE A 172 7.71 -47.85 23.50
N ALA A 173 8.75 -48.61 23.82
CA ALA A 173 9.80 -48.16 24.74
C ALA A 173 10.48 -46.89 24.21
N ASP A 174 10.70 -45.91 25.08
CA ASP A 174 11.27 -44.58 24.76
C ASP A 174 10.46 -43.80 23.70
N ALA A 175 9.14 -43.98 23.69
CA ALA A 175 8.18 -43.34 22.79
C ALA A 175 8.34 -41.82 22.67
N GLU A 176 8.60 -41.13 23.79
CA GLU A 176 8.74 -39.67 23.87
C GLU A 176 9.98 -39.18 23.10
N THR A 177 11.17 -39.70 23.43
CA THR A 177 12.44 -39.40 22.75
C THR A 177 12.37 -39.66 21.23
N ILE A 178 11.70 -40.74 20.83
CA ILE A 178 11.52 -41.08 19.41
C ILE A 178 10.56 -40.09 18.73
N ARG A 179 9.46 -39.71 19.38
CA ARG A 179 8.50 -38.71 18.88
C ARG A 179 9.16 -37.35 18.70
N ASP A 180 9.96 -36.90 19.65
CA ASP A 180 10.65 -35.61 19.58
C ASP A 180 11.70 -35.59 18.48
N LEU A 181 12.48 -36.67 18.32
CA LEU A 181 13.41 -36.80 17.20
C LEU A 181 12.70 -36.77 15.84
N ILE A 182 11.54 -37.43 15.70
CA ILE A 182 10.78 -37.37 14.44
C ILE A 182 10.21 -35.96 14.22
N SER A 183 9.70 -35.31 15.28
CA SER A 183 9.16 -33.95 15.20
C SER A 183 10.24 -32.94 14.78
N LEU A 184 11.45 -33.03 15.37
CA LEU A 184 12.64 -32.28 15.00
C LEU A 184 12.98 -32.48 13.50
N MET A 185 13.08 -33.74 13.06
CA MET A 185 13.40 -34.05 11.66
C MET A 185 12.34 -33.56 10.68
N VAL A 186 11.05 -33.65 11.02
CA VAL A 186 9.97 -33.19 10.15
C VAL A 186 9.88 -31.66 10.10
N ASN A 187 9.84 -31.00 11.25
CA ASN A 187 9.61 -29.55 11.35
C ASN A 187 10.78 -28.73 10.81
N TYR A 188 12.01 -29.23 10.93
CA TYR A 188 13.21 -28.51 10.48
C TYR A 188 13.83 -29.11 9.22
N VAL A 189 14.17 -30.40 9.20
CA VAL A 189 14.89 -31.00 8.05
C VAL A 189 13.97 -31.15 6.83
N VAL A 190 12.85 -31.88 6.95
CA VAL A 190 11.93 -32.10 5.82
C VAL A 190 11.33 -30.77 5.34
N SER A 191 10.95 -29.89 6.28
CA SER A 191 10.52 -28.52 5.96
C SER A 191 11.58 -27.77 5.16
N SER A 192 12.85 -27.77 5.57
CA SER A 192 13.92 -27.05 4.85
C SER A 192 14.12 -27.54 3.41
N LEU A 193 13.98 -28.84 3.13
CA LEU A 193 14.07 -29.39 1.77
C LEU A 193 12.92 -28.88 0.88
N LEU A 194 11.70 -28.87 1.42
CA LEU A 194 10.51 -28.37 0.72
C LEU A 194 10.58 -26.84 0.49
N PHE A 195 11.06 -26.08 1.47
CA PHE A 195 11.28 -24.64 1.34
C PHE A 195 12.46 -24.29 0.43
N THR A 196 13.46 -25.16 0.28
CA THR A 196 14.53 -25.00 -0.72
C THR A 196 13.96 -25.14 -2.14
N ALA A 197 13.06 -26.11 -2.37
CA ALA A 197 12.36 -26.23 -3.65
C ALA A 197 11.46 -25.01 -3.94
N LEU A 198 10.79 -24.47 -2.92
CA LEU A 198 10.01 -23.23 -3.03
C LEU A 198 10.91 -22.03 -3.38
N LEU A 199 12.06 -21.88 -2.71
CA LEU A 199 13.04 -20.83 -2.97
C LEU A 199 13.55 -20.87 -4.41
N MET A 200 13.88 -22.06 -4.92
CA MET A 200 14.29 -22.25 -6.32
C MET A 200 13.21 -21.77 -7.30
N ASN A 201 11.92 -22.00 -6.98
CA ASN A 201 10.80 -21.55 -7.80
C ASN A 201 10.63 -20.01 -7.76
N VAL A 202 10.69 -19.43 -6.57
CA VAL A 202 10.61 -17.97 -6.36
C VAL A 202 11.76 -17.26 -7.08
N LEU A 203 13.01 -17.75 -6.95
CA LEU A 203 14.18 -17.21 -7.64
C LEU A 203 14.09 -17.40 -9.17
N ALA A 204 13.63 -18.55 -9.64
CA ALA A 204 13.43 -18.81 -11.07
C ALA A 204 12.34 -17.91 -11.68
N THR A 205 11.27 -17.61 -10.94
CA THR A 205 10.25 -16.61 -11.33
C THR A 205 10.86 -15.22 -11.37
N TYR A 206 11.55 -14.81 -10.30
CA TYR A 206 12.15 -13.48 -10.18
C TYR A 206 13.23 -13.21 -11.24
N SER A 207 13.92 -14.25 -11.73
CA SER A 207 14.86 -14.17 -12.85
C SER A 207 14.24 -13.95 -14.24
N GLN A 208 12.91 -13.79 -14.33
CA GLN A 208 12.17 -13.46 -15.56
C GLN A 208 11.69 -12.00 -15.62
N ARG A 209 12.03 -11.20 -14.60
CA ARG A 209 11.74 -9.75 -14.55
C ARG A 209 12.49 -9.00 -15.65
N ASP A 210 11.90 -7.93 -16.15
CA ASP A 210 12.58 -6.99 -17.07
C ASP A 210 13.66 -6.18 -16.32
N ASP A 211 14.76 -5.88 -17.01
CA ASP A 211 16.00 -5.34 -16.42
C ASP A 211 15.78 -4.01 -15.66
N GLY A 212 16.07 -4.05 -14.36
CA GLY A 212 16.03 -2.90 -13.45
C GLY A 212 14.84 -2.85 -12.49
N SER A 213 13.81 -3.69 -12.67
CA SER A 213 12.66 -3.73 -11.76
C SER A 213 12.96 -4.54 -10.48
N THR A 214 12.95 -3.92 -9.29
CA THR A 214 13.08 -4.63 -8.00
C THR A 214 11.75 -4.67 -7.26
N SER A 215 11.07 -5.81 -7.23
CA SER A 215 9.87 -5.99 -6.38
C SER A 215 10.25 -6.10 -4.91
N VAL A 216 9.74 -5.18 -4.09
CA VAL A 216 9.88 -5.15 -2.61
C VAL A 216 9.33 -6.44 -2.00
N THR A 217 8.16 -6.88 -2.44
CA THR A 217 7.52 -8.12 -1.96
C THR A 217 8.36 -9.35 -2.28
N ALA A 218 8.95 -9.43 -3.48
CA ALA A 218 9.87 -10.53 -3.81
C ALA A 218 11.11 -10.53 -2.92
N TRP A 219 11.68 -9.36 -2.63
CA TRP A 219 12.82 -9.22 -1.73
C TRP A 219 12.48 -9.73 -0.33
N PHE A 220 11.41 -9.25 0.31
CA PHE A 220 11.01 -9.73 1.64
C PHE A 220 10.68 -11.22 1.65
N LEU A 221 10.00 -11.76 0.61
CA LEU A 221 9.71 -13.21 0.52
C LEU A 221 10.98 -14.05 0.42
N ILE A 222 11.95 -13.65 -0.42
CA ILE A 222 13.22 -14.36 -0.56
C ILE A 222 14.00 -14.32 0.76
N MET A 223 14.10 -13.15 1.39
CA MET A 223 14.81 -12.98 2.66
C MET A 223 14.14 -13.77 3.80
N ALA A 224 12.80 -13.83 3.83
CA ALA A 224 12.06 -14.66 4.79
C ALA A 224 12.33 -16.16 4.58
N ILE A 225 12.28 -16.66 3.34
CA ILE A 225 12.55 -18.08 3.05
C ILE A 225 14.01 -18.42 3.36
N VAL A 226 14.98 -17.59 2.99
CA VAL A 226 16.40 -17.81 3.30
C VAL A 226 16.66 -17.77 4.80
N SER A 227 16.07 -16.82 5.53
CA SER A 227 16.14 -16.76 7.00
C SER A 227 15.58 -18.03 7.63
N LYS A 228 14.43 -18.52 7.15
CA LYS A 228 13.82 -19.78 7.59
C LYS A 228 14.74 -20.97 7.37
N LEU A 229 15.37 -21.08 6.19
CA LEU A 229 16.28 -22.20 5.87
C LEU A 229 17.51 -22.21 6.79
N ILE A 230 18.17 -21.06 6.97
CA ILE A 230 19.36 -20.97 7.83
C ILE A 230 18.99 -21.22 9.30
N ALA A 231 17.87 -20.68 9.77
CA ALA A 231 17.39 -20.93 11.12
C ALA A 231 17.03 -22.41 11.35
N SER A 232 16.29 -23.06 10.44
CA SER A 232 16.03 -24.51 10.52
C SER A 232 17.31 -25.34 10.60
N MET A 233 18.39 -24.95 9.90
CA MET A 233 19.71 -25.57 10.07
C MET A 233 20.33 -25.28 11.44
N TYR A 234 20.20 -24.05 11.95
CA TYR A 234 20.70 -23.67 13.26
C TYR A 234 19.99 -24.38 14.41
N TYR A 235 18.68 -24.64 14.30
CA TYR A 235 17.96 -25.46 15.28
C TYR A 235 18.58 -26.87 15.36
N VAL A 236 18.67 -27.57 14.22
CA VAL A 236 19.17 -28.96 14.17
C VAL A 236 20.63 -29.06 14.60
N ILE A 237 21.49 -28.12 14.21
CA ILE A 237 22.88 -28.08 14.64
C ILE A 237 22.99 -27.70 16.12
N GLY A 238 22.14 -26.79 16.60
CA GLY A 238 22.08 -26.36 18.00
C GLY A 238 21.77 -27.54 18.93
N GLU A 239 20.69 -28.26 18.66
CA GLU A 239 20.32 -29.49 19.38
C GLU A 239 21.43 -30.55 19.29
N ALA A 240 21.99 -30.79 18.09
CA ALA A 240 23.05 -31.78 17.89
C ALA A 240 24.41 -31.40 18.52
N THR A 241 24.54 -30.20 19.09
CA THR A 241 25.77 -29.70 19.75
C THR A 241 25.51 -29.17 21.17
N ASP A 242 24.33 -29.44 21.74
CA ASP A 242 23.87 -28.96 23.06
C ASP A 242 23.98 -27.41 23.21
N SER A 243 23.90 -26.68 22.10
CA SER A 243 24.16 -25.24 22.02
C SER A 243 22.87 -24.43 22.15
N THR A 244 22.44 -24.22 23.41
CA THR A 244 21.21 -23.48 23.76
C THR A 244 21.11 -22.10 23.12
N GLN A 245 22.22 -21.37 23.02
CA GLN A 245 22.28 -20.05 22.36
C GLN A 245 21.97 -20.12 20.86
N MET A 246 22.31 -21.22 20.19
CA MET A 246 22.09 -21.41 18.76
C MET A 246 20.64 -21.81 18.46
N VAL A 247 20.04 -22.63 19.33
CA VAL A 247 18.60 -22.96 19.32
C VAL A 247 17.78 -21.68 19.55
N TRP A 248 18.08 -20.91 20.61
CA TRP A 248 17.41 -19.63 20.90
C TRP A 248 17.46 -18.65 19.72
N MET A 249 18.62 -18.52 19.06
CA MET A 249 18.75 -17.67 17.87
C MET A 249 17.87 -18.17 16.71
N SER A 250 17.76 -19.49 16.53
CA SER A 250 16.88 -20.08 15.52
C SER A 250 15.40 -19.74 15.80
N GLU A 251 14.93 -19.92 17.04
CA GLU A 251 13.56 -19.58 17.43
C GLU A 251 13.23 -18.12 17.07
N ARG A 252 14.10 -17.17 17.44
CA ARG A 252 13.87 -15.74 17.17
C ARG A 252 13.80 -15.40 15.68
N VAL A 253 14.52 -16.12 14.84
CA VAL A 253 14.41 -15.95 13.38
C VAL A 253 13.11 -16.58 12.85
N LEU A 254 12.73 -17.76 13.33
CA LEU A 254 11.55 -18.50 12.86
C LEU A 254 10.21 -17.92 13.33
N GLU A 255 10.16 -17.38 14.54
CA GLU A 255 8.96 -16.83 15.20
C GLU A 255 8.88 -15.30 15.06
N GLY A 256 10.04 -14.63 15.04
CA GLY A 256 10.14 -13.17 14.89
C GLY A 256 10.31 -12.72 13.44
N TRP A 257 11.51 -12.92 12.87
CA TRP A 257 11.84 -12.36 11.54
C TRP A 257 10.96 -12.90 10.42
N VAL A 258 10.79 -14.22 10.33
CA VAL A 258 10.06 -14.84 9.22
C VAL A 258 8.59 -14.39 9.15
N PRO A 259 7.81 -14.37 10.26
CA PRO A 259 6.43 -13.89 10.21
C PRO A 259 6.29 -12.40 9.90
N LEU A 260 7.14 -11.56 10.50
CA LEU A 260 7.13 -10.11 10.23
C LEU A 260 7.50 -9.79 8.78
N ALA A 261 8.54 -10.43 8.24
CA ALA A 261 8.96 -10.25 6.86
C ALA A 261 7.87 -10.69 5.87
N LEU A 262 7.18 -11.79 6.15
CA LEU A 262 6.04 -12.25 5.35
C LEU A 262 4.85 -11.27 5.40
N MET A 263 4.55 -10.66 6.55
CA MET A 263 3.51 -9.63 6.63
C MET A 263 3.88 -8.38 5.84
N PHE A 264 5.10 -7.86 5.98
CA PHE A 264 5.53 -6.72 5.19
C PHE A 264 5.56 -7.05 3.69
N ALA A 265 6.01 -8.24 3.28
CA ALA A 265 5.97 -8.69 1.90
C ALA A 265 4.55 -8.58 1.31
N LEU A 266 3.54 -9.10 2.01
CA LEU A 266 2.15 -9.04 1.56
C LEU A 266 1.58 -7.62 1.60
N ALA A 267 1.86 -6.84 2.65
CA ALA A 267 1.34 -5.49 2.82
C ALA A 267 1.88 -4.51 1.76
N TYR A 268 3.17 -4.58 1.44
CA TYR A 268 3.80 -3.80 0.35
C TYR A 268 3.31 -4.20 -1.06
N HIS A 269 2.59 -5.32 -1.21
CA HIS A 269 1.85 -5.62 -2.44
C HIS A 269 0.40 -5.11 -2.37
N VAL A 270 -0.34 -5.49 -1.33
CA VAL A 270 -1.80 -5.28 -1.28
C VAL A 270 -2.20 -3.80 -1.12
N ILE A 271 -1.48 -3.04 -0.28
CA ILE A 271 -1.87 -1.65 0.01
C ILE A 271 -1.57 -0.72 -1.19
N PRO A 272 -0.37 -0.73 -1.81
CA PRO A 272 -0.13 0.05 -3.04
C PRO A 272 -1.06 -0.37 -4.19
N HIS A 273 -1.28 -1.68 -4.39
CA HIS A 273 -2.17 -2.18 -5.44
C HIS A 273 -3.62 -1.71 -5.29
N ALA A 274 -4.14 -1.62 -4.06
CA ALA A 274 -5.52 -1.19 -3.82
C ALA A 274 -5.71 0.35 -3.84
N THR A 275 -4.66 1.11 -3.53
CA THR A 275 -4.66 2.58 -3.59
C THR A 275 -4.35 3.10 -4.99
N LYS A 276 -3.65 2.31 -5.82
CA LYS A 276 -2.98 2.72 -7.07
C LYS A 276 -1.95 3.84 -6.87
N THR A 277 -1.32 3.89 -5.69
CA THR A 277 -0.31 4.92 -5.36
C THR A 277 1.03 4.28 -5.01
N PRO A 278 2.16 4.93 -5.35
CA PRO A 278 3.48 4.45 -4.98
C PRO A 278 3.68 4.51 -3.45
N ILE A 279 4.65 3.74 -2.95
CA ILE A 279 5.03 3.72 -1.53
C ILE A 279 5.49 5.12 -1.10
N TRP A 280 4.89 5.66 -0.04
CA TRP A 280 5.07 7.05 0.42
C TRP A 280 6.53 7.48 0.62
N SER A 281 7.35 6.65 1.27
CA SER A 281 8.77 6.96 1.52
C SER A 281 9.71 5.80 1.22
N GLY A 282 10.67 6.06 0.33
CA GLY A 282 11.77 5.15 0.00
C GLY A 282 12.83 5.03 1.11
N SER A 283 12.95 6.02 2.01
CA SER A 283 13.89 5.94 3.14
C SER A 283 13.33 5.07 4.28
N LEU A 284 12.05 5.25 4.63
CA LEU A 284 11.37 4.37 5.60
C LEU A 284 11.28 2.93 5.10
N LEU A 285 11.06 2.73 3.79
CA LEU A 285 11.09 1.41 3.17
C LEU A 285 12.46 0.72 3.39
N LYS A 286 13.57 1.41 3.07
CA LYS A 286 14.92 0.87 3.28
C LYS A 286 15.23 0.63 4.75
N ALA A 287 14.77 1.52 5.65
CA ALA A 287 14.92 1.36 7.09
C ALA A 287 14.21 0.09 7.59
N ASN A 288 12.96 -0.15 7.18
CA ASN A 288 12.26 -1.41 7.48
C ASN A 288 13.03 -2.61 6.91
N MET A 289 13.31 -2.62 5.61
CA MET A 289 14.01 -3.73 4.93
C MET A 289 15.31 -4.13 5.63
N VAL A 290 16.17 -3.18 5.99
CA VAL A 290 17.48 -3.48 6.60
C VAL A 290 17.38 -3.75 8.09
N LEU A 291 16.66 -2.92 8.86
CA LEU A 291 16.66 -3.03 10.33
C LEU A 291 15.85 -4.24 10.81
N LEU A 292 14.86 -4.72 10.06
CA LEU A 292 14.08 -5.90 10.44
C LEU A 292 14.95 -7.16 10.64
N PHE A 293 15.95 -7.35 9.77
CA PHE A 293 16.89 -8.47 9.84
C PHE A 293 18.17 -8.17 10.64
N LEU A 294 18.27 -7.00 11.27
CA LEU A 294 19.40 -6.63 12.14
C LEU A 294 19.02 -6.61 13.63
N THR A 295 17.73 -6.41 13.92
CA THR A 295 17.20 -6.23 15.28
C THR A 295 16.53 -7.49 15.80
N VAL A 296 16.29 -7.58 17.11
CA VAL A 296 15.60 -8.74 17.73
C VAL A 296 14.14 -8.35 17.96
N PRO A 297 13.15 -8.95 17.27
CA PRO A 297 11.75 -8.59 17.43
C PRO A 297 11.25 -8.73 18.87
N PRO A 298 10.27 -7.90 19.30
CA PRO A 298 9.75 -7.94 20.67
C PRO A 298 8.69 -9.03 20.87
N PHE A 299 8.46 -9.89 19.88
CA PHE A 299 7.45 -10.96 19.93
C PHE A 299 8.11 -12.31 20.20
N PHE A 300 7.38 -13.21 20.87
CA PHE A 300 7.81 -14.58 21.18
C PHE A 300 9.17 -14.65 21.89
N MET A 301 9.39 -13.78 22.88
CA MET A 301 10.65 -13.74 23.61
C MET A 301 10.72 -14.85 24.65
N THR A 302 11.78 -15.66 24.60
CA THR A 302 12.20 -16.56 25.70
C THR A 302 13.50 -16.07 26.33
N ALA A 303 13.75 -16.42 27.59
CA ALA A 303 14.93 -15.96 28.35
C ALA A 303 16.24 -16.46 27.72
N ALA A 304 17.21 -15.56 27.52
CA ALA A 304 18.53 -15.92 27.01
C ALA A 304 19.50 -16.22 28.17
N ASN A 305 19.87 -17.50 28.33
CA ASN A 305 20.92 -17.90 29.27
C ASN A 305 22.30 -17.52 28.71
N ALA A 306 22.79 -16.33 29.07
CA ALA A 306 24.00 -15.76 28.49
C ALA A 306 24.69 -14.75 29.41
N GLY A 307 25.91 -14.35 29.03
CA GLY A 307 26.68 -13.35 29.76
C GLY A 307 26.08 -11.93 29.67
N GLU A 308 26.46 -11.08 30.62
CA GLU A 308 26.05 -9.67 30.74
C GLU A 308 26.19 -8.89 29.43
N LEU A 309 27.24 -9.16 28.64
CA LEU A 309 27.46 -8.51 27.34
C LEU A 309 26.35 -8.87 26.34
N LEU A 310 25.94 -10.15 26.24
CA LEU A 310 24.87 -10.54 25.32
C LEU A 310 23.52 -9.97 25.78
N GLN A 311 23.24 -9.97 27.09
CA GLN A 311 22.01 -9.37 27.61
C GLN A 311 21.96 -7.86 27.30
N ASN A 312 23.04 -7.12 27.51
CA ASN A 312 23.10 -5.69 27.20
C ASN A 312 22.96 -5.41 25.68
N VAL A 313 23.63 -6.19 24.81
CA VAL A 313 23.49 -6.04 23.35
C VAL A 313 22.10 -6.46 22.86
N GLY A 314 21.56 -7.56 23.37
CA GLY A 314 20.23 -8.06 23.02
C GLY A 314 19.13 -7.09 23.40
N ALA A 315 19.20 -6.48 24.60
CA ALA A 315 18.26 -5.45 25.04
C ALA A 315 18.29 -4.19 24.14
N LEU A 316 19.48 -3.76 23.71
CA LEU A 316 19.61 -2.66 22.75
C LEU A 316 19.01 -3.01 21.38
N LEU A 317 19.29 -4.21 20.85
CA LEU A 317 18.71 -4.68 19.59
C LEU A 317 17.20 -4.89 19.66
N LEU A 318 16.67 -5.28 20.83
CA LEU A 318 15.25 -5.39 21.12
C LEU A 318 14.59 -4.01 21.15
N THR A 319 15.25 -3.00 21.74
CA THR A 319 14.78 -1.61 21.71
C THR A 319 14.78 -1.03 20.30
N PHE A 320 15.84 -1.27 19.52
CA PHE A 320 15.90 -0.84 18.12
C PHE A 320 14.93 -1.58 17.19
N SER A 321 14.39 -2.74 17.58
CA SER A 321 13.41 -3.49 16.77
C SER A 321 12.08 -2.77 16.56
N LEU A 322 11.76 -1.80 17.42
CA LEU A 322 10.62 -0.93 17.22
C LEU A 322 10.78 -0.09 15.94
N LEU A 323 11.99 0.33 15.58
CA LEU A 323 12.26 1.18 14.41
C LEU A 323 11.79 0.59 13.07
N PRO A 324 12.14 -0.66 12.66
CA PRO A 324 11.61 -1.25 11.43
C PRO A 324 10.10 -1.45 11.46
N LEU A 325 9.53 -1.76 12.63
CA LEU A 325 8.08 -1.96 12.80
C LEU A 325 7.30 -0.65 12.59
N PHE A 326 7.71 0.43 13.27
CA PHE A 326 7.15 1.77 13.06
C PHE A 326 7.41 2.27 11.64
N ALA A 327 8.63 2.14 11.11
CA ALA A 327 8.96 2.58 9.76
C ALA A 327 8.12 1.86 8.69
N GLY A 328 7.89 0.55 8.85
CA GLY A 328 7.03 -0.24 7.97
C GLY A 328 5.56 0.18 8.04
N SER A 329 5.00 0.18 9.25
CA SER A 329 3.60 0.56 9.48
C SER A 329 3.30 1.97 9.03
N VAL A 330 4.08 2.97 9.44
CA VAL A 330 3.83 4.38 9.08
C VAL A 330 3.92 4.60 7.58
N ASN A 331 4.89 3.98 6.91
CA ASN A 331 5.04 4.09 5.46
C ASN A 331 3.84 3.49 4.70
N LEU A 332 3.35 2.34 5.14
CA LEU A 332 2.18 1.68 4.56
C LEU A 332 0.86 2.38 4.91
N LEU A 333 0.72 2.96 6.11
CA LEU A 333 -0.45 3.74 6.50
C LEU A 333 -0.51 5.09 5.77
N ALA A 334 0.62 5.76 5.59
CA ALA A 334 0.70 6.97 4.75
C ALA A 334 0.32 6.62 3.30
N THR A 335 0.84 5.51 2.77
CA THR A 335 0.45 4.99 1.44
C THR A 335 -1.05 4.63 1.37
N ALA A 336 -1.65 4.11 2.44
CA ALA A 336 -3.10 3.84 2.49
C ALA A 336 -3.95 5.12 2.55
N SER A 337 -3.43 6.20 3.13
CA SER A 337 -4.15 7.45 3.34
C SER A 337 -4.41 8.25 2.06
N SER A 338 -3.52 8.13 1.06
CA SER A 338 -3.63 8.78 -0.26
C SER A 338 -4.93 8.44 -1.01
N ASN A 339 -5.44 7.23 -0.84
CA ASN A 339 -6.69 6.76 -1.45
C ASN A 339 -7.47 5.86 -0.48
N SER A 340 -7.90 6.46 0.63
CA SER A 340 -8.70 5.80 1.67
C SER A 340 -9.99 5.16 1.12
N SER A 341 -10.61 5.77 0.10
CA SER A 341 -11.81 5.21 -0.56
C SER A 341 -11.51 3.89 -1.28
N GLY A 342 -10.38 3.78 -1.98
CA GLY A 342 -9.92 2.55 -2.62
C GLY A 342 -9.65 1.43 -1.61
N VAL A 343 -9.02 1.76 -0.49
CA VAL A 343 -8.77 0.82 0.62
C VAL A 343 -10.07 0.33 1.24
N LEU A 344 -11.01 1.23 1.57
CA LEU A 344 -12.30 0.87 2.19
C LEU A 344 -13.21 0.03 1.28
N LYS A 345 -13.10 0.19 -0.04
CA LYS A 345 -13.84 -0.61 -1.04
C LYS A 345 -13.28 -2.03 -1.19
N ASN A 346 -12.01 -2.26 -0.87
CA ASN A 346 -11.35 -3.56 -1.00
C ASN A 346 -11.15 -4.22 0.39
N PRO A 347 -11.94 -5.25 0.77
CA PRO A 347 -11.81 -5.92 2.08
C PRO A 347 -10.39 -6.39 2.40
N GLY A 348 -9.63 -6.87 1.42
CA GLY A 348 -8.27 -7.35 1.66
C GLY A 348 -7.28 -6.21 1.97
N ALA A 349 -7.48 -5.04 1.35
CA ALA A 349 -6.68 -3.85 1.61
C ALA A 349 -7.05 -3.17 2.92
N LEU A 350 -8.35 -3.10 3.25
CA LEU A 350 -8.84 -2.72 4.57
C LEU A 350 -8.19 -3.58 5.65
N SER A 351 -8.19 -4.91 5.48
CA SER A 351 -7.60 -5.83 6.45
C SER A 351 -6.09 -5.61 6.63
N ALA A 352 -5.32 -5.46 5.54
CA ALA A 352 -3.90 -5.14 5.63
C ALA A 352 -3.63 -3.79 6.30
N THR A 353 -4.44 -2.77 6.01
CA THR A 353 -4.28 -1.43 6.58
C THR A 353 -4.56 -1.43 8.09
N LEU A 354 -5.62 -2.12 8.52
CA LEU A 354 -5.93 -2.31 9.95
C LEU A 354 -4.84 -3.12 10.67
N ALA A 355 -4.25 -4.13 10.01
CA ALA A 355 -3.11 -4.86 10.57
C ALA A 355 -1.89 -3.95 10.76
N MET A 356 -1.55 -3.12 9.76
CA MET A 356 -0.45 -2.16 9.86
C MET A 356 -0.70 -1.06 10.89
N PHE A 357 -1.97 -0.71 11.18
CA PHE A 357 -2.34 0.20 12.26
C PHE A 357 -2.17 -0.43 13.65
N LEU A 358 -2.53 -1.71 13.82
CA LEU A 358 -2.42 -2.42 15.09
C LEU A 358 -0.99 -2.90 15.40
N LEU A 359 -0.17 -3.20 14.38
CA LEU A 359 1.19 -3.73 14.54
C LEU A 359 2.07 -2.92 15.52
N PRO A 360 2.14 -1.58 15.47
CA PRO A 360 2.99 -0.82 16.39
C PRO A 360 2.45 -0.78 17.82
N ILE A 361 1.13 -0.87 18.00
CA ILE A 361 0.48 -0.94 19.32
C ILE A 361 0.86 -2.26 19.99
N PHE A 362 0.74 -3.37 19.25
CA PHE A 362 1.17 -4.69 19.71
C PHE A 362 2.68 -4.76 19.95
N ALA A 363 3.50 -4.13 19.09
CA ALA A 363 4.96 -4.07 19.26
C ALA A 363 5.38 -3.29 20.52
N ALA A 364 4.70 -2.19 20.83
CA ALA A 364 4.95 -1.43 22.06
C ALA A 364 4.52 -2.21 23.31
N GLY A 365 3.40 -2.94 23.26
CA GLY A 365 2.97 -3.83 24.35
C GLY A 365 3.93 -4.99 24.56
N SER A 366 4.30 -5.69 23.49
CA SER A 366 5.19 -6.86 23.55
C SER A 366 6.62 -6.48 23.94
N TYR A 367 7.09 -5.27 23.59
CA TYR A 367 8.40 -4.75 24.02
C TYR A 367 8.58 -4.83 25.55
N PHE A 368 7.59 -4.39 26.33
CA PHE A 368 7.71 -4.41 27.79
C PHE A 368 7.71 -5.83 28.38
N THR A 369 6.83 -6.72 27.88
CA THR A 369 6.79 -8.12 28.35
C THR A 369 7.99 -8.93 27.89
N ALA A 370 8.51 -8.65 26.69
CA ALA A 370 9.73 -9.26 26.17
C ALA A 370 10.97 -8.79 26.93
N MET A 371 11.08 -7.51 27.26
CA MET A 371 12.21 -7.00 28.07
C MET A 371 12.26 -7.64 29.46
N ASP A 372 11.11 -7.82 30.12
CA ASP A 372 10.99 -8.54 31.41
C ASP A 372 11.36 -10.04 31.28
N THR A 373 10.89 -10.72 30.22
CA THR A 373 11.24 -12.13 29.96
C THR A 373 12.73 -12.30 29.59
N PHE A 374 13.29 -11.36 28.83
CA PHE A 374 14.68 -11.40 28.36
C PHE A 374 15.70 -11.10 29.46
N THR A 375 15.39 -10.16 30.36
CA THR A 375 16.21 -9.85 31.54
C THR A 375 16.03 -10.86 32.67
N GLY A 376 15.09 -11.80 32.54
CA GLY A 376 14.92 -12.93 33.46
C GLY A 376 14.19 -12.59 34.76
N THR A 377 13.59 -11.40 34.87
CA THR A 377 12.68 -11.07 35.98
C THR A 377 11.39 -11.88 35.91
N ASN A 378 10.94 -12.25 34.69
CA ASN A 378 9.83 -13.17 34.41
C ASN A 378 8.50 -12.83 35.12
N GLN A 379 8.34 -11.57 35.54
CA GLN A 379 7.15 -11.14 36.27
C GLN A 379 5.93 -11.00 35.36
N MET A 380 6.12 -10.87 34.04
CA MET A 380 5.06 -10.67 33.05
C MET A 380 4.91 -11.85 32.08
N LEU A 381 5.37 -13.06 32.46
CA LEU A 381 5.42 -14.22 31.56
C LEU A 381 4.05 -14.61 30.98
N THR A 382 2.99 -14.63 31.81
CA THR A 382 1.61 -14.90 31.36
C THR A 382 1.12 -13.83 30.38
N MET A 383 1.37 -12.56 30.70
CA MET A 383 1.03 -11.42 29.85
C MET A 383 1.76 -11.46 28.50
N SER A 384 3.01 -11.93 28.47
CA SER A 384 3.79 -12.14 27.24
C SER A 384 3.07 -13.12 26.30
N SER A 385 2.60 -14.26 26.84
CA SER A 385 1.81 -15.23 26.07
C SER A 385 0.50 -14.61 25.54
N THR A 386 -0.25 -13.90 26.38
CA THR A 386 -1.50 -13.23 26.00
C THR A 386 -1.28 -12.19 24.89
N ILE A 387 -0.23 -11.36 24.96
CA ILE A 387 0.09 -10.37 23.92
C ILE A 387 0.53 -11.05 22.62
N ASN A 388 1.39 -12.08 22.68
CA ASN A 388 1.88 -12.79 21.49
C ASN A 388 0.74 -13.54 20.76
N ASN A 389 -0.13 -14.20 21.50
CA ASN A 389 -1.33 -14.83 20.94
C ASN A 389 -2.29 -13.79 20.37
N GLY A 390 -2.57 -12.73 21.12
CA GLY A 390 -3.41 -11.61 20.66
C GLY A 390 -2.90 -10.96 19.37
N PHE A 391 -1.58 -10.77 19.26
CA PHE A 391 -0.90 -10.28 18.06
C PHE A 391 -1.15 -11.20 16.85
N MET A 392 -1.03 -12.51 17.03
CA MET A 392 -1.27 -13.48 15.96
C MET A 392 -2.74 -13.50 15.51
N TYR A 393 -3.72 -13.48 16.43
CA TYR A 393 -5.14 -13.45 16.02
C TYR A 393 -5.57 -12.10 15.44
N THR A 394 -5.04 -10.98 15.92
CA THR A 394 -5.38 -9.65 15.39
C THR A 394 -4.58 -9.30 14.14
N VAL A 395 -3.29 -8.97 14.29
CA VAL A 395 -2.42 -8.53 13.20
C VAL A 395 -2.19 -9.67 12.22
N GLY A 396 -1.82 -10.86 12.72
CA GLY A 396 -1.65 -12.05 11.88
C GLY A 396 -2.95 -12.49 11.20
N GLY A 397 -4.07 -12.51 11.93
CA GLY A 397 -5.40 -12.85 11.41
C GLY A 397 -5.87 -11.90 10.31
N LEU A 398 -5.72 -10.59 10.50
CA LEU A 398 -6.03 -9.59 9.47
C LEU A 398 -5.12 -9.74 8.24
N MET A 399 -3.83 -10.05 8.41
CA MET A 399 -2.93 -10.32 7.27
C MET A 399 -3.28 -11.62 6.54
N MET A 400 -3.73 -12.66 7.25
CA MET A 400 -4.27 -13.89 6.66
C MET A 400 -5.56 -13.62 5.86
N LEU A 401 -6.48 -12.81 6.39
CA LEU A 401 -7.67 -12.37 5.66
C LEU A 401 -7.33 -11.51 4.44
N SER A 402 -6.29 -10.67 4.52
CA SER A 402 -5.79 -9.91 3.37
C SER A 402 -5.36 -10.82 2.20
N ALA A 403 -4.64 -11.91 2.50
CA ALA A 403 -4.27 -12.90 1.49
C ALA A 403 -5.52 -13.55 0.84
N ILE A 404 -6.55 -13.88 1.64
CA ILE A 404 -7.79 -14.49 1.18
C ILE A 404 -8.64 -13.52 0.34
N PHE A 405 -8.74 -12.25 0.73
CA PHE A 405 -9.65 -11.29 0.09
C PHE A 405 -9.02 -10.46 -1.04
N SER A 406 -7.70 -10.27 -1.05
CA SER A 406 -7.00 -9.56 -2.14
C SER A 406 -6.23 -10.51 -3.06
N SER A 407 -5.43 -11.43 -2.51
CA SER A 407 -4.53 -12.25 -3.34
C SER A 407 -5.19 -13.48 -3.97
N TYR A 408 -6.16 -14.13 -3.30
CA TYR A 408 -6.88 -15.27 -3.90
C TYR A 408 -7.75 -14.94 -5.12
N PRO A 409 -8.51 -13.81 -5.17
CA PRO A 409 -9.22 -13.39 -6.37
C PRO A 409 -8.26 -13.15 -7.56
N LEU A 410 -7.13 -12.49 -7.30
CA LEU A 410 -6.07 -12.29 -8.29
C LEU A 410 -5.50 -13.62 -8.81
N ALA A 411 -5.23 -14.59 -7.92
CA ALA A 411 -4.73 -15.92 -8.29
C ALA A 411 -5.74 -16.80 -9.08
N THR A 412 -7.04 -16.50 -8.99
CA THR A 412 -8.11 -17.19 -9.74
C THR A 412 -8.52 -16.46 -11.02
N GLY A 413 -8.12 -15.19 -11.18
CA GLY A 413 -8.64 -14.29 -12.22
C GLY A 413 -10.15 -14.01 -12.06
N ASN A 414 -10.71 -14.24 -10.88
CA ASN A 414 -12.13 -14.07 -10.59
C ASN A 414 -12.36 -12.84 -9.70
N LYS A 415 -13.49 -12.15 -9.88
CA LYS A 415 -13.93 -11.11 -8.94
C LYS A 415 -14.31 -11.75 -7.60
N LEU A 416 -14.03 -11.04 -6.50
CA LEU A 416 -14.43 -11.45 -5.16
C LEU A 416 -15.95 -11.61 -5.09
N ALA A 417 -16.44 -12.81 -4.76
CA ALA A 417 -17.86 -13.14 -4.94
C ALA A 417 -18.82 -12.37 -4.01
N GLU A 418 -18.39 -12.07 -2.78
CA GLU A 418 -19.25 -11.43 -1.76
C GLU A 418 -18.47 -10.40 -0.91
N PRO A 419 -18.21 -9.18 -1.42
CA PRO A 419 -17.43 -8.15 -0.71
C PRO A 419 -18.02 -7.76 0.66
N SER A 420 -19.35 -7.76 0.80
CA SER A 420 -20.05 -7.46 2.05
C SER A 420 -19.71 -8.44 3.19
N ARG A 421 -19.69 -9.76 2.90
CA ARG A 421 -19.31 -10.78 3.91
C ARG A 421 -17.82 -10.75 4.23
N ALA A 422 -16.99 -10.43 3.24
CA ALA A 422 -15.55 -10.22 3.46
C ALA A 422 -15.31 -9.03 4.40
N ASN A 423 -15.97 -7.88 4.18
CA ASN A 423 -15.90 -6.73 5.09
C ASN A 423 -16.35 -7.07 6.52
N MET A 424 -17.45 -7.82 6.69
CA MET A 424 -17.87 -8.27 8.04
C MET A 424 -16.84 -9.19 8.70
N SER A 425 -16.21 -10.10 7.95
CA SER A 425 -15.13 -10.96 8.45
C SER A 425 -13.93 -10.13 8.94
N VAL A 426 -13.51 -9.09 8.21
CA VAL A 426 -12.43 -8.19 8.64
C VAL A 426 -12.77 -7.52 9.98
N TRP A 427 -13.97 -6.96 10.13
CA TRP A 427 -14.40 -6.33 11.38
C TRP A 427 -14.52 -7.30 12.55
N PHE A 428 -15.05 -8.51 12.32
CA PHE A 428 -15.14 -9.55 13.35
C PHE A 428 -13.76 -10.06 13.80
N MET A 429 -12.79 -10.17 12.89
CA MET A 429 -11.40 -10.51 13.23
C MET A 429 -10.76 -9.43 14.10
N MET A 430 -10.86 -8.17 13.64
CA MET A 430 -10.30 -7.03 14.36
C MET A 430 -10.91 -6.88 15.76
N LEU A 431 -12.23 -6.78 15.85
CA LEU A 431 -12.93 -6.56 17.11
C LEU A 431 -12.77 -7.75 18.04
N GLY A 432 -13.03 -8.98 17.55
CA GLY A 432 -12.92 -10.20 18.35
C GLY A 432 -11.55 -10.43 18.93
N GLY A 433 -10.50 -10.37 18.08
CA GLY A 433 -9.13 -10.56 18.54
C GLY A 433 -8.70 -9.46 19.51
N LEU A 434 -9.00 -8.18 19.21
CA LEU A 434 -8.54 -7.05 20.01
C LEU A 434 -9.23 -7.00 21.38
N THR A 435 -10.56 -7.12 21.42
CA THR A 435 -11.30 -7.06 22.70
C THR A 435 -11.07 -8.30 23.56
N ALA A 436 -10.92 -9.49 22.96
CA ALA A 436 -10.51 -10.68 23.70
C ALA A 436 -9.12 -10.50 24.32
N THR A 437 -8.13 -10.03 23.55
CA THR A 437 -6.76 -9.79 24.06
C THR A 437 -6.75 -8.76 25.20
N ILE A 438 -7.42 -7.63 25.03
CA ILE A 438 -7.50 -6.58 26.08
C ILE A 438 -8.13 -7.15 27.35
N THR A 439 -9.20 -7.93 27.21
CA THR A 439 -9.92 -8.48 28.37
C THR A 439 -9.12 -9.58 29.08
N MET A 440 -8.41 -10.45 28.34
CA MET A 440 -7.46 -11.42 28.91
C MET A 440 -6.34 -10.71 29.66
N LEU A 441 -5.75 -9.68 29.06
CA LEU A 441 -4.66 -8.93 29.66
C LEU A 441 -5.11 -8.23 30.97
N ILE A 442 -6.34 -7.70 31.04
CA ILE A 442 -6.93 -7.19 32.29
C ILE A 442 -7.10 -8.31 33.32
N GLY A 443 -7.54 -9.50 32.89
CA GLY A 443 -7.60 -10.71 33.73
C GLY A 443 -6.23 -11.09 34.30
N ASP A 444 -5.19 -11.13 33.46
CA ASP A 444 -3.82 -11.50 33.84
C ASP A 444 -3.19 -10.47 34.79
N PHE A 445 -3.40 -9.17 34.54
CA PHE A 445 -3.00 -8.10 35.47
C PHE A 445 -3.72 -8.21 36.82
N THR A 446 -5.01 -8.55 36.82
CA THR A 446 -5.79 -8.73 38.06
C THR A 446 -5.32 -9.96 38.82
N SER A 447 -5.15 -11.09 38.13
CA SER A 447 -4.66 -12.36 38.69
C SER A 447 -3.30 -12.18 39.36
N LYS A 448 -2.35 -11.57 38.64
CA LYS A 448 -1.01 -11.30 39.16
C LYS A 448 -1.04 -10.32 40.35
N ALA A 449 -1.82 -9.25 40.28
CA ALA A 449 -1.93 -8.29 41.39
C ALA A 449 -2.50 -8.94 42.67
N VAL A 450 -3.41 -9.91 42.55
CA VAL A 450 -3.90 -10.72 43.69
C VAL A 450 -2.78 -11.60 44.24
N LEU A 451 -2.06 -12.34 43.38
CA LEU A 451 -0.93 -13.19 43.79
C LEU A 451 0.16 -12.38 44.52
N ASP A 452 0.57 -11.24 43.97
CA ASP A 452 1.58 -10.35 44.56
C ASP A 452 1.10 -9.71 45.88
N SER A 453 -0.22 -9.62 46.12
CA SER A 453 -0.78 -9.08 47.37
C SER A 453 -0.70 -10.05 48.56
N GLY A 454 -0.51 -11.35 48.31
CA GLY A 454 -0.41 -12.38 49.35
C GLY A 454 -1.68 -12.63 50.17
N VAL A 455 -2.87 -12.18 49.71
CA VAL A 455 -4.13 -12.39 50.42
C VAL A 455 -4.87 -13.60 49.85
N GLU A 456 -4.80 -14.75 50.54
CA GLU A 456 -5.42 -16.03 50.12
C GLU A 456 -6.94 -15.95 49.88
N ASP A 457 -7.63 -14.99 50.52
CA ASP A 457 -9.10 -14.88 50.55
C ASP A 457 -9.66 -13.74 49.66
N VAL A 458 -8.80 -13.00 48.93
CA VAL A 458 -9.26 -11.98 47.97
C VAL A 458 -9.54 -12.66 46.63
N VAL A 459 -10.72 -13.26 46.54
CA VAL A 459 -11.31 -13.65 45.25
C VAL A 459 -11.73 -12.38 44.50
N ALA A 460 -10.76 -11.71 43.86
CA ALA A 460 -11.08 -10.83 42.75
C ALA A 460 -11.83 -11.67 41.70
N SER A 461 -12.84 -11.09 41.05
CA SER A 461 -13.69 -11.80 40.09
C SER A 461 -13.00 -11.99 38.72
N THR A 462 -11.78 -12.53 38.72
CA THR A 462 -10.93 -12.71 37.53
C THR A 462 -11.60 -13.60 36.48
N SER A 463 -12.38 -14.60 36.92
CA SER A 463 -13.23 -15.44 36.05
C SER A 463 -14.20 -14.64 35.17
N GLY A 464 -14.67 -13.48 35.64
CA GLY A 464 -15.52 -12.58 34.86
C GLY A 464 -14.80 -11.98 33.64
N PHE A 465 -13.51 -11.67 33.75
CA PHE A 465 -12.70 -11.20 32.62
C PHE A 465 -12.46 -12.31 31.61
N TYR A 466 -12.08 -13.52 32.07
CA TYR A 466 -11.87 -14.66 31.16
C TYR A 466 -13.17 -15.07 30.45
N LEU A 467 -14.34 -15.01 31.11
CA LEU A 467 -15.65 -15.21 30.46
C LEU A 467 -15.91 -14.19 29.34
N VAL A 468 -15.72 -12.90 29.62
CA VAL A 468 -15.95 -11.84 28.63
C VAL A 468 -14.96 -11.96 27.48
N ALA A 469 -13.70 -12.33 27.75
CA ALA A 469 -12.71 -12.59 26.71
C ALA A 469 -13.11 -13.75 25.81
N ALA A 470 -13.55 -14.88 26.38
CA ALA A 470 -14.03 -16.04 25.64
C ALA A 470 -15.29 -15.72 24.81
N ALA A 471 -16.21 -14.93 25.37
CA ALA A 471 -17.40 -14.44 24.68
C ALA A 471 -17.05 -13.54 23.48
N MET A 472 -16.08 -12.64 23.64
CA MET A 472 -15.61 -11.77 22.55
C MET A 472 -14.84 -12.55 21.47
N PHE A 473 -14.08 -13.58 21.87
CA PHE A 473 -13.28 -14.38 20.95
C PHE A 473 -14.13 -15.12 19.91
N TYR A 474 -15.41 -15.43 20.17
CA TYR A 474 -16.33 -16.05 19.19
C TYR A 474 -16.38 -15.35 17.82
N LEU A 475 -16.12 -14.03 17.76
CA LEU A 475 -16.07 -13.29 16.50
C LEU A 475 -14.92 -13.77 15.59
N VAL A 476 -13.83 -14.30 16.15
CA VAL A 476 -12.68 -14.83 15.40
C VAL A 476 -13.05 -16.14 14.65
N PRO A 477 -13.65 -17.18 15.28
CA PRO A 477 -14.27 -18.31 14.59
C PRO A 477 -15.29 -17.92 13.53
N ILE A 478 -16.21 -17.01 13.84
CA ILE A 478 -17.22 -16.56 12.87
C ILE A 478 -16.54 -15.91 11.65
N SER A 479 -15.50 -15.11 11.87
CA SER A 479 -14.71 -14.51 10.79
C SER A 479 -13.99 -15.55 9.93
N ALA A 480 -13.29 -16.54 10.52
CA ALA A 480 -12.60 -17.58 9.77
C ALA A 480 -13.55 -18.43 8.91
N ILE A 481 -14.74 -18.73 9.42
CA ILE A 481 -15.80 -19.44 8.69
C ILE A 481 -16.32 -18.58 7.52
N LEU A 482 -16.61 -17.29 7.75
CA LEU A 482 -17.04 -16.35 6.71
C LEU A 482 -15.98 -16.20 5.60
N ALA A 483 -14.71 -16.07 5.97
CA ALA A 483 -13.59 -15.99 5.02
C ALA A 483 -13.49 -17.25 4.14
N THR A 484 -13.67 -18.42 4.75
CA THR A 484 -13.69 -19.70 4.02
C THR A 484 -14.86 -19.79 3.04
N LEU A 485 -16.06 -19.38 3.46
CA LEU A 485 -17.24 -19.35 2.58
C LEU A 485 -17.03 -18.41 1.38
N VAL A 486 -16.42 -17.24 1.59
CA VAL A 486 -16.06 -16.29 0.53
C VAL A 486 -14.99 -16.87 -0.40
N LEU A 487 -13.97 -17.56 0.13
CA LEU A 487 -12.93 -18.22 -0.68
C LEU A 487 -13.53 -19.31 -1.58
N ILE A 488 -14.41 -20.17 -1.03
CA ILE A 488 -15.09 -21.23 -1.79
C ILE A 488 -15.93 -20.60 -2.91
N ARG A 489 -16.79 -19.63 -2.60
CA ARG A 489 -17.64 -18.93 -3.59
C ARG A 489 -16.82 -18.21 -4.66
N THR A 490 -15.71 -17.58 -4.29
CA THR A 490 -14.81 -16.92 -5.25
C THR A 490 -14.09 -17.94 -6.15
N GLY A 491 -13.73 -19.10 -5.62
CA GLY A 491 -13.14 -20.20 -6.37
C GLY A 491 -14.09 -20.87 -7.37
N THR A 492 -15.40 -20.87 -7.09
CA THR A 492 -16.44 -21.40 -8.00
C THR A 492 -17.12 -20.34 -8.87
N SER A 493 -16.85 -19.05 -8.63
CA SER A 493 -17.42 -17.95 -9.40
C SER A 493 -16.98 -17.98 -10.87
N SER A 494 -17.93 -17.74 -11.78
CA SER A 494 -17.69 -17.53 -13.21
C SER A 494 -17.37 -16.07 -13.55
N GLN A 495 -17.53 -15.13 -12.61
CA GLN A 495 -17.28 -13.71 -12.85
C GLN A 495 -15.77 -13.44 -12.93
N LYS A 496 -15.24 -13.36 -14.16
CA LYS A 496 -13.85 -12.97 -14.40
C LYS A 496 -13.60 -11.50 -14.07
N ILE A 497 -12.39 -11.20 -13.63
CA ILE A 497 -11.87 -9.84 -13.60
C ILE A 497 -11.76 -9.39 -15.06
N ALA A 498 -12.29 -8.21 -15.40
CA ALA A 498 -12.36 -7.73 -16.79
C ALA A 498 -10.99 -7.28 -17.35
N GLU A 499 -9.93 -7.38 -16.56
CA GLU A 499 -8.57 -6.89 -16.84
C GLU A 499 -7.69 -7.92 -17.58
N VAL A 500 -8.29 -8.99 -18.13
CA VAL A 500 -7.56 -9.93 -19.00
C VAL A 500 -7.46 -9.34 -20.42
N GLY A 501 -6.55 -8.38 -20.63
CA GLY A 501 -6.28 -7.89 -21.99
C GLY A 501 -5.30 -6.72 -22.14
N SER A 502 -5.27 -5.76 -21.21
CA SER A 502 -4.37 -4.61 -21.29
C SER A 502 -3.17 -4.75 -20.36
N LYS A 503 -2.01 -4.28 -20.82
CA LYS A 503 -0.83 -4.02 -19.97
C LYS A 503 -1.12 -2.76 -19.13
N ILE A 504 -1.98 -2.89 -18.13
CA ILE A 504 -2.36 -1.78 -17.26
C ILE A 504 -1.17 -1.40 -16.37
N SER A 505 -0.92 -0.10 -16.28
CA SER A 505 -0.01 0.50 -15.31
C SER A 505 -0.51 0.31 -13.89
N ASP A 506 0.36 -0.02 -12.93
CA ASP A 506 -0.02 0.01 -11.51
C ASP A 506 -0.21 1.47 -10.99
N VAL A 507 0.24 2.48 -11.75
CA VAL A 507 0.11 3.93 -11.44
C VAL A 507 -0.79 4.64 -12.47
N GLU A 508 -1.83 5.34 -12.02
CA GLU A 508 -2.82 6.01 -12.90
C GLU A 508 -2.41 7.43 -13.31
N THR A 509 -1.68 8.16 -12.46
CA THR A 509 -1.11 9.49 -12.77
C THR A 509 0.24 9.65 -12.07
N TYR A 510 1.21 10.26 -12.75
CA TYR A 510 2.56 10.51 -12.22
C TYR A 510 3.02 11.91 -12.59
N THR A 511 3.38 12.71 -11.59
CA THR A 511 3.89 14.08 -11.78
C THR A 511 5.40 14.08 -12.02
N LEU A 512 5.83 14.76 -13.08
CA LEU A 512 7.23 14.99 -13.43
C LEU A 512 7.66 16.36 -12.90
N VAL A 513 8.72 16.36 -12.08
CA VAL A 513 9.33 17.59 -11.55
C VAL A 513 10.23 18.19 -12.63
N GLU A 514 10.05 19.48 -12.92
CA GLU A 514 10.86 20.21 -13.90
C GLU A 514 12.34 20.24 -13.52
N GLY A 515 13.21 20.41 -14.52
CA GLY A 515 14.66 20.41 -14.35
C GLY A 515 15.32 19.04 -14.08
N THR A 516 14.55 17.97 -13.86
CA THR A 516 15.11 16.61 -13.64
C THR A 516 14.99 15.73 -14.88
N SER A 517 16.12 15.33 -15.47
CA SER A 517 16.15 14.38 -16.59
C SER A 517 15.71 12.97 -16.16
N THR A 518 14.41 12.71 -16.22
CA THR A 518 13.82 11.42 -15.84
C THR A 518 13.70 10.52 -17.06
N THR A 519 14.35 9.34 -17.05
CA THR A 519 14.30 8.43 -18.19
C THR A 519 13.03 7.57 -18.19
N ILE A 520 12.60 7.11 -19.37
CA ILE A 520 11.47 6.18 -19.52
C ILE A 520 11.68 4.91 -18.67
N GLN A 521 12.93 4.44 -18.53
CA GLN A 521 13.27 3.30 -17.67
C GLN A 521 13.09 3.62 -16.17
N GLN A 522 13.35 4.85 -15.71
CA GLN A 522 13.06 5.28 -14.34
C GLN A 522 11.57 5.42 -14.07
N LEU A 523 10.77 5.82 -15.08
CA LEU A 523 9.31 5.84 -14.99
C LEU A 523 8.75 4.42 -14.90
N LEU A 524 9.13 3.52 -15.81
CA LEU A 524 8.76 2.10 -15.78
C LEU A 524 9.18 1.44 -14.46
N GLY A 525 10.40 1.72 -13.97
CA GLY A 525 10.90 1.24 -12.67
C GLY A 525 10.15 1.79 -11.45
N ARG A 526 9.36 2.85 -11.60
CA ARG A 526 8.45 3.42 -10.59
C ARG A 526 7.00 2.92 -10.72
N GLY A 527 6.72 2.01 -11.65
CA GLY A 527 5.38 1.45 -11.89
C GLY A 527 4.52 2.24 -12.88
N VAL A 528 5.09 3.25 -13.55
CA VAL A 528 4.45 4.01 -14.64
C VAL A 528 4.41 3.13 -15.90
N GLY A 529 3.22 2.65 -16.26
CA GLY A 529 2.97 1.93 -17.50
C GLY A 529 2.41 2.82 -18.62
N VAL A 530 2.06 2.20 -19.74
CA VAL A 530 1.67 2.90 -20.99
C VAL A 530 0.43 3.78 -20.85
N ASN A 531 -0.43 3.48 -19.87
CA ASN A 531 -1.69 4.19 -19.64
C ASN A 531 -1.63 5.17 -18.44
N THR A 532 -0.43 5.53 -17.95
CA THR A 532 -0.29 6.53 -16.89
C THR A 532 -0.35 7.94 -17.48
N ASN A 533 -1.20 8.80 -16.91
CA ASN A 533 -1.14 10.23 -17.22
C ASN A 533 0.14 10.84 -16.64
N LEU A 534 1.00 11.37 -17.49
CA LEU A 534 2.19 12.13 -17.08
C LEU A 534 1.82 13.61 -17.01
N VAL A 535 1.80 14.17 -15.79
CA VAL A 535 1.58 15.60 -15.58
C VAL A 535 2.95 16.27 -15.46
N ILE A 536 3.24 17.20 -16.38
CA ILE A 536 4.50 17.95 -16.46
C ILE A 536 4.18 19.42 -16.21
N GLY A 537 4.94 20.08 -15.34
CA GLY A 537 5.08 21.55 -15.39
C GLY A 537 3.88 22.38 -14.94
N ASP A 538 2.87 21.82 -14.29
CA ASP A 538 1.89 22.65 -13.58
C ASP A 538 1.56 22.09 -12.19
N ALA A 539 1.67 22.97 -11.19
CA ALA A 539 1.31 22.69 -9.81
C ALA A 539 -0.16 23.04 -9.59
N THR A 540 -1.05 22.35 -10.33
CA THR A 540 -2.47 22.33 -9.98
C THR A 540 -2.60 21.87 -8.53
N GLN A 541 -3.21 22.70 -7.69
CA GLN A 541 -3.45 22.43 -6.27
C GLN A 541 -4.53 21.35 -6.09
N ASP A 542 -4.23 20.12 -6.51
CA ASP A 542 -4.86 18.93 -5.97
C ASP A 542 -4.15 18.57 -4.66
N GLU A 543 -4.92 18.50 -3.57
CA GLU A 543 -4.47 18.10 -2.23
C GLU A 543 -4.00 16.63 -2.21
N GLY A 544 -2.81 16.35 -2.75
CA GLY A 544 -2.28 14.98 -2.84
C GLY A 544 -0.93 14.82 -3.54
N GLY A 545 -0.41 15.84 -4.23
CA GLY A 545 0.90 15.77 -4.91
C GLY A 545 2.09 16.04 -3.99
N SER A 546 2.94 15.03 -3.73
CA SER A 546 4.17 15.23 -2.95
C SER A 546 5.31 15.77 -3.83
N THR A 547 5.70 17.03 -3.64
CA THR A 547 6.98 17.56 -4.15
C THR A 547 8.14 17.04 -3.29
N VAL A 548 9.17 16.46 -3.95
CA VAL A 548 10.39 16.04 -3.25
C VAL A 548 11.32 17.24 -3.11
N ILE A 549 11.27 17.91 -1.96
CA ILE A 549 12.27 18.93 -1.61
C ILE A 549 13.59 18.21 -1.30
N ALA A 550 14.49 18.19 -2.27
CA ALA A 550 15.85 17.73 -2.08
C ALA A 550 16.66 18.81 -1.34
N VAL A 551 16.70 18.74 0.00
CA VAL A 551 17.58 19.59 0.81
C VAL A 551 19.03 19.12 0.62
N SER A 552 19.76 19.78 -0.28
CA SER A 552 21.21 19.64 -0.41
C SER A 552 21.90 20.31 0.78
N ALA A 553 22.61 19.51 1.59
CA ALA A 553 23.33 19.98 2.76
C ALA A 553 24.66 20.67 2.38
N THR A 554 24.59 21.95 2.02
CA THR A 554 25.76 22.84 1.91
C THR A 554 25.45 24.17 2.59
N LEU A 555 25.61 24.20 3.91
CA LEU A 555 25.48 25.40 4.73
C LEU A 555 26.70 25.54 5.64
N HIS A 556 27.68 26.30 5.17
CA HIS A 556 28.65 27.07 5.97
C HIS A 556 29.09 28.22 5.05
N ASN A 557 28.74 29.47 5.35
CA ASN A 557 29.27 30.32 6.41
C ASN A 557 30.46 31.14 5.88
N ASP A 558 30.18 32.39 5.54
CA ASP A 558 31.16 33.48 5.61
C ASP A 558 30.47 34.76 6.13
N GLU A 559 31.25 35.58 6.82
CA GLU A 559 30.79 36.77 7.56
C GLU A 559 30.37 37.92 6.63
N ILE A 560 29.35 38.67 7.07
CA ILE A 560 28.97 39.94 6.44
C ILE A 560 29.90 41.03 6.97
N THR A 561 30.86 41.45 6.16
CA THR A 561 31.54 42.74 6.34
C THR A 561 31.72 43.46 5.00
N GLU A 562 31.33 44.75 5.01
CA GLU A 562 31.53 45.77 3.96
C GLU A 562 30.49 45.84 2.82
N PHE A 563 29.61 46.85 2.93
CA PHE A 563 28.88 47.45 1.82
C PHE A 563 29.75 48.50 1.11
N PRO A 564 29.70 48.57 -0.22
CA PRO A 564 29.69 49.87 -0.93
C PRO A 564 28.40 50.04 -1.77
N GLU A 565 28.03 51.31 -2.01
CA GLU A 565 26.77 51.71 -2.65
C GLU A 565 26.82 51.72 -4.20
N GLU A 566 25.68 51.34 -4.79
CA GLU A 566 25.08 51.75 -6.08
C GLU A 566 25.93 51.93 -7.37
N GLU A 567 25.74 51.01 -8.33
CA GLU A 567 25.17 51.35 -9.65
C GLU A 567 24.13 50.25 -10.03
N PRO A 568 22.93 50.58 -10.53
CA PRO A 568 21.90 49.59 -10.84
C PRO A 568 22.12 48.97 -12.23
N VAL A 569 22.25 47.64 -12.26
CA VAL A 569 22.07 46.83 -13.47
C VAL A 569 20.87 45.92 -13.22
N ASP A 570 19.71 46.30 -13.76
CA ASP A 570 18.48 45.53 -13.62
C ASP A 570 18.57 44.20 -14.36
N GLU A 571 18.55 43.10 -13.62
CA GLU A 571 18.35 41.76 -14.19
C GLU A 571 16.86 41.55 -14.53
N ALA A 572 16.62 40.89 -15.67
CA ALA A 572 15.34 40.87 -16.37
C ALA A 572 14.17 40.34 -15.54
N GLN A 573 13.08 41.11 -15.53
CA GLN A 573 11.74 40.57 -15.30
C GLN A 573 11.26 39.86 -16.58
N GLU A 574 11.03 38.54 -16.53
CA GLU A 574 10.26 37.86 -17.56
C GLU A 574 8.77 38.20 -17.41
N GLU A 575 8.36 39.31 -18.02
CA GLU A 575 6.95 39.59 -18.27
C GLU A 575 6.36 38.56 -19.23
N LYS A 576 5.07 38.27 -19.07
CA LYS A 576 4.29 37.38 -19.94
C LYS A 576 4.33 37.86 -21.40
N LYS A 577 5.21 37.27 -22.22
CA LYS A 577 5.12 37.40 -23.68
C LYS A 577 3.87 36.68 -24.18
N GLY A 578 2.94 37.47 -24.69
CA GLY A 578 1.72 37.02 -25.34
C GLY A 578 1.11 38.21 -26.10
N PRO A 579 0.32 37.96 -27.16
CA PRO A 579 0.06 38.90 -28.28
C PRO A 579 -0.55 40.26 -27.89
N ALA A 580 -0.96 40.45 -26.64
CA ALA A 580 -1.44 41.72 -26.13
C ALA A 580 -0.34 42.79 -26.01
N LYS A 581 0.93 42.42 -25.76
CA LYS A 581 2.00 43.42 -25.55
C LYS A 581 2.45 44.04 -26.87
N GLU A 582 2.58 43.24 -27.92
CA GLU A 582 2.97 43.66 -29.27
C GLU A 582 1.88 44.55 -29.90
N LEU A 583 0.61 44.17 -29.74
CA LEU A 583 -0.52 45.00 -30.19
C LEU A 583 -0.66 46.30 -29.40
N MET A 584 -0.31 46.32 -28.11
CA MET A 584 -0.26 47.55 -27.30
C MET A 584 0.84 48.51 -27.78
N MET A 585 2.01 48.00 -28.18
CA MET A 585 3.05 48.82 -28.83
C MET A 585 2.57 49.44 -30.15
N LEU A 586 1.78 48.71 -30.93
CA LEU A 586 1.18 49.23 -32.17
C LEU A 586 0.13 50.32 -31.89
N VAL A 587 -0.70 50.17 -30.85
CA VAL A 587 -1.62 51.23 -30.39
C VAL A 587 -0.87 52.50 -29.99
N ASP A 588 0.23 52.38 -29.25
CA ASP A 588 1.02 53.56 -28.83
C ASP A 588 1.84 54.16 -29.97
N TYR A 589 2.27 53.38 -30.96
CA TYR A 589 2.84 53.89 -32.21
C TYR A 589 1.83 54.74 -33.00
N LEU A 590 0.57 54.29 -33.13
CA LEU A 590 -0.49 55.06 -33.79
C LEU A 590 -0.78 56.39 -33.07
N LYS A 591 -0.84 56.38 -31.73
CA LYS A 591 -1.00 57.60 -30.94
C LYS A 591 0.17 58.57 -31.10
N ASN A 592 1.41 58.08 -31.05
CA ASN A 592 2.61 58.91 -31.13
C ASN A 592 2.87 59.46 -32.55
N SER A 593 2.48 58.72 -33.59
CA SER A 593 2.55 59.17 -34.99
C SER A 593 1.37 60.07 -35.41
N GLY A 594 0.27 60.08 -34.63
CA GLY A 594 -0.93 60.86 -34.91
C GLY A 594 -1.73 60.37 -36.12
N GLN A 595 -1.51 59.13 -36.56
CA GLN A 595 -2.19 58.51 -37.70
C GLN A 595 -3.45 57.78 -37.25
N THR A 596 -4.51 57.81 -38.07
CA THR A 596 -5.68 56.97 -37.81
C THR A 596 -5.42 55.53 -38.26
N VAL A 597 -6.18 54.57 -37.73
CA VAL A 597 -6.12 53.15 -38.17
C VAL A 597 -6.31 53.04 -39.70
N PHE A 598 -7.16 53.90 -40.27
CA PHE A 598 -7.38 54.00 -41.72
C PHE A 598 -6.15 54.51 -42.50
N ASP A 599 -5.46 55.54 -41.99
CA ASP A 599 -4.23 56.06 -42.62
C ASP A 599 -3.09 55.04 -42.55
N PHE A 600 -2.98 54.32 -41.43
CA PHE A 600 -2.01 53.25 -41.23
C PHE A 600 -2.26 52.08 -42.18
N PHE A 601 -3.50 51.57 -42.25
CA PHE A 601 -3.91 50.51 -43.18
C PHE A 601 -3.53 50.87 -44.63
N LYS A 602 -3.88 52.08 -45.05
CA LYS A 602 -3.58 52.60 -46.40
C LYS A 602 -2.09 52.84 -46.67
N SER A 603 -1.25 52.96 -45.64
CA SER A 603 0.20 53.10 -45.80
C SER A 603 0.93 51.76 -45.96
N ILE A 604 0.24 50.64 -45.71
CA ILE A 604 0.77 49.28 -45.65
C ILE A 604 0.26 48.41 -46.80
N ASP A 605 -0.99 48.61 -47.21
CA ASP A 605 -1.58 48.05 -48.43
C ASP A 605 -0.79 48.56 -49.65
N LEU A 606 0.20 47.77 -50.10
CA LEU A 606 1.16 48.17 -51.13
C LEU A 606 0.63 47.89 -52.55
N ASP A 607 -0.43 47.08 -52.67
CA ASP A 607 -1.05 46.71 -53.93
C ASP A 607 -2.49 47.26 -54.15
N ASP A 608 -2.99 48.11 -53.22
CA ASP A 608 -4.34 48.68 -53.19
C ASP A 608 -5.44 47.58 -53.20
N SER A 609 -5.18 46.40 -52.61
CA SER A 609 -6.12 45.27 -52.61
C SER A 609 -7.23 45.36 -51.56
N GLY A 610 -7.09 46.23 -50.55
CA GLY A 610 -8.07 46.40 -49.47
C GLY A 610 -8.01 45.31 -48.40
N SER A 611 -6.93 44.52 -48.36
CA SER A 611 -6.69 43.45 -47.38
C SER A 611 -5.18 43.30 -47.16
N ILE A 612 -4.70 43.39 -45.92
CA ILE A 612 -3.28 43.26 -45.61
C ILE A 612 -2.92 41.78 -45.46
N ASP A 613 -1.89 41.31 -46.16
CA ASP A 613 -1.35 39.96 -45.94
C ASP A 613 -0.22 39.91 -44.88
N GLY A 614 0.14 38.71 -44.41
CA GLY A 614 1.17 38.54 -43.38
C GLY A 614 2.58 39.02 -43.78
N PHE A 615 2.88 39.10 -45.08
CA PHE A 615 4.15 39.62 -45.59
C PHE A 615 4.16 41.15 -45.63
N GLU A 616 3.06 41.78 -46.03
CA GLU A 616 2.87 43.24 -45.92
C GLU A 616 2.88 43.69 -44.46
N PHE A 617 2.20 42.94 -43.57
CA PHE A 617 2.22 43.22 -42.13
C PHE A 617 3.62 43.07 -41.53
N GLN A 618 4.39 42.04 -41.92
CA GLN A 618 5.80 41.93 -41.54
C GLN A 618 6.64 43.11 -42.06
N GLN A 619 6.43 43.51 -43.32
CA GLN A 619 7.16 44.61 -43.94
C GLN A 619 6.83 45.97 -43.29
N ALA A 620 5.61 46.15 -42.78
CA ALA A 620 5.18 47.29 -41.98
C ALA A 620 5.82 47.33 -40.60
N LEU A 621 5.88 46.18 -39.91
CA LEU A 621 6.58 46.06 -38.61
C LEU A 621 8.08 46.34 -38.76
N LEU A 622 8.73 45.86 -39.83
CA LEU A 622 10.13 46.16 -40.16
C LEU A 622 10.39 47.64 -40.49
N ASN A 623 9.40 48.35 -41.04
CA ASN A 623 9.50 49.77 -41.40
C ASN A 623 9.06 50.72 -40.27
N SER A 624 8.52 50.20 -39.17
CA SER A 624 8.16 50.96 -37.98
C SER A 624 9.15 50.65 -36.84
N ASP A 625 9.31 51.59 -35.90
CA ASP A 625 10.32 51.50 -34.83
C ASP A 625 9.86 50.57 -33.67
N VAL A 626 9.16 49.48 -34.00
CA VAL A 626 8.44 48.58 -33.08
C VAL A 626 9.22 47.29 -32.80
N GLY A 627 10.20 46.94 -33.64
CA GLY A 627 11.13 45.84 -33.42
C GLY A 627 11.29 44.89 -34.61
N ASP A 628 12.36 44.09 -34.59
CA ASP A 628 12.69 43.12 -35.64
C ASP A 628 12.08 41.75 -35.29
N PHE A 629 10.95 41.41 -35.91
CA PHE A 629 10.14 40.23 -35.54
C PHE A 629 10.40 39.02 -36.46
N PRO A 630 10.71 37.83 -35.92
CA PRO A 630 10.84 36.61 -36.70
C PRO A 630 9.50 36.19 -37.35
N PRO A 631 9.51 35.56 -38.55
CA PRO A 631 8.28 35.25 -39.29
C PRO A 631 7.20 34.49 -38.49
N TRP A 632 7.60 33.55 -37.62
CA TRP A 632 6.67 32.70 -36.85
C TRP A 632 5.94 33.43 -35.69
N GLU A 633 6.37 34.65 -35.34
CA GLU A 633 5.68 35.50 -34.36
C GLU A 633 4.65 36.38 -35.05
N VAL A 634 4.94 36.82 -36.28
CA VAL A 634 4.00 37.57 -37.13
C VAL A 634 2.78 36.72 -37.50
N ASP A 635 2.98 35.44 -37.87
CA ASP A 635 1.88 34.49 -38.16
C ASP A 635 0.88 34.36 -36.99
N GLN A 636 1.37 34.39 -35.75
CA GLN A 636 0.53 34.32 -34.54
C GLN A 636 -0.23 35.62 -34.27
N LEU A 637 0.35 36.78 -34.60
CA LEU A 637 -0.31 38.09 -34.49
C LEU A 637 -1.40 38.24 -35.55
N VAL A 638 -1.13 37.84 -36.80
CA VAL A 638 -2.13 37.83 -37.88
C VAL A 638 -3.31 36.94 -37.50
N SER A 639 -3.03 35.71 -37.05
CA SER A 639 -4.06 34.75 -36.57
C SER A 639 -4.85 35.21 -35.33
N ALA A 640 -4.44 36.28 -34.65
CA ALA A 640 -5.13 36.84 -33.49
C ALA A 640 -5.97 38.10 -33.82
N ILE A 641 -5.74 38.71 -34.98
CA ILE A 641 -6.49 39.85 -35.51
C ILE A 641 -7.57 39.36 -36.50
N ASP A 642 -7.21 38.40 -37.35
CA ASP A 642 -8.10 37.72 -38.31
C ASP A 642 -9.25 37.01 -37.55
N LEU A 643 -10.46 37.55 -37.69
CA LEU A 643 -11.67 37.09 -36.98
C LEU A 643 -12.52 36.13 -37.82
N ASP A 644 -12.40 36.14 -39.15
CA ASP A 644 -13.15 35.26 -40.05
C ASP A 644 -12.34 34.07 -40.60
N SER A 645 -11.03 34.05 -40.31
CA SER A 645 -10.05 33.03 -40.65
C SER A 645 -9.73 32.90 -42.15
N ASP A 646 -9.81 33.99 -42.91
CA ASP A 646 -9.44 34.01 -44.33
C ASP A 646 -7.91 34.10 -44.59
N GLY A 647 -7.11 34.38 -43.56
CA GLY A 647 -5.65 34.47 -43.62
C GLY A 647 -5.11 35.85 -44.01
N LYS A 648 -5.97 36.87 -44.06
CA LYS A 648 -5.64 38.29 -44.27
C LYS A 648 -6.21 39.12 -43.12
N ILE A 649 -5.88 40.40 -43.09
CA ILE A 649 -6.46 41.37 -42.15
C ILE A 649 -7.23 42.42 -42.94
N ASN A 650 -8.53 42.54 -42.69
CA ASN A 650 -9.32 43.65 -43.19
C ASN A 650 -9.38 44.82 -42.19
N LEU A 651 -9.78 45.99 -42.68
CA LEU A 651 -9.81 47.22 -41.88
C LEU A 651 -10.76 47.12 -40.65
N PRO A 652 -11.98 46.55 -40.76
CA PRO A 652 -12.82 46.27 -39.60
C PRO A 652 -12.17 45.40 -38.52
N GLU A 653 -11.48 44.31 -38.89
CA GLU A 653 -10.79 43.44 -37.93
C GLU A 653 -9.69 44.17 -37.15
N LEU A 654 -8.86 44.92 -37.87
CA LEU A 654 -7.77 45.69 -37.25
C LEU A 654 -8.33 46.73 -36.28
N ASP A 655 -9.40 47.45 -36.65
CA ASP A 655 -10.05 48.44 -35.80
C ASP A 655 -10.69 47.80 -34.56
N ILE A 656 -11.39 46.67 -34.71
CA ILE A 656 -11.98 45.91 -33.59
C ILE A 656 -10.90 45.39 -32.63
N ALA A 657 -9.79 44.83 -33.16
CA ALA A 657 -8.70 44.30 -32.35
C ALA A 657 -8.01 45.42 -31.52
N LEU A 658 -7.73 46.56 -32.15
CA LEU A 658 -7.12 47.72 -31.49
C LEU A 658 -8.08 48.38 -30.49
N ALA A 659 -9.37 48.52 -30.83
CA ALA A 659 -10.38 49.07 -29.92
C ALA A 659 -10.58 48.18 -28.68
N LYS A 660 -10.59 46.85 -28.84
CA LYS A 660 -10.69 45.90 -27.73
C LYS A 660 -9.51 45.99 -26.76
N ILE A 661 -8.30 46.25 -27.27
CA ILE A 661 -7.10 46.42 -26.45
C ILE A 661 -7.06 47.81 -25.79
N ALA A 662 -7.45 48.86 -26.51
CA ALA A 662 -7.61 50.20 -25.94
C ALA A 662 -8.66 50.24 -24.82
N ALA A 663 -9.76 49.49 -24.95
CA ALA A 663 -10.77 49.34 -23.91
C ALA A 663 -10.30 48.48 -22.71
N ALA A 664 -9.45 47.48 -22.95
CA ALA A 664 -8.91 46.61 -21.90
C ALA A 664 -7.75 47.25 -21.09
N TYR A 665 -7.04 48.23 -21.65
CA TYR A 665 -5.80 48.79 -21.07
C TYR A 665 -5.73 50.33 -21.09
N GLY A 666 -6.85 51.03 -21.30
CA GLY A 666 -6.91 52.50 -21.28
C GLY A 666 -6.67 53.10 -19.88
N PRO A 667 -6.02 54.28 -19.76
CA PRO A 667 -5.79 54.91 -18.45
C PRO A 667 -7.09 55.38 -17.78
N LEU A 668 -7.25 55.05 -16.51
CA LEU A 668 -8.33 55.56 -15.66
C LEU A 668 -7.98 56.98 -15.16
N GLU A 669 -8.51 58.01 -15.81
CA GLU A 669 -8.76 59.31 -15.15
C GLU A 669 -10.24 59.37 -14.74
N ALA A 670 -10.49 59.86 -13.53
CA ALA A 670 -11.75 59.68 -12.82
C ALA A 670 -12.61 60.95 -12.78
N GLU A 671 -13.93 60.78 -12.87
CA GLU A 671 -14.92 61.65 -12.23
C GLU A 671 -16.27 60.88 -12.07
N GLU A 672 -16.69 60.65 -10.82
CA GLU A 672 -18.10 60.42 -10.43
C GLU A 672 -18.79 61.81 -10.32
N PRO A 673 -20.15 61.98 -10.36
CA PRO A 673 -21.17 61.02 -9.89
C PRO A 673 -22.54 61.01 -10.64
N GLU A 674 -23.53 60.36 -10.02
CA GLU A 674 -25.01 60.51 -10.14
C GLU A 674 -25.79 59.57 -11.10
N GLU A 675 -26.64 58.71 -10.48
CA GLU A 675 -27.91 58.19 -11.02
C GLU A 675 -28.97 59.34 -11.07
N PRO A 676 -30.16 59.25 -11.74
CA PRO A 676 -30.88 58.03 -12.16
C PRO A 676 -31.69 58.12 -13.49
N GLU A 677 -32.57 57.13 -13.67
CA GLU A 677 -33.90 57.20 -14.34
C GLU A 677 -34.05 57.21 -15.87
N GLU A 678 -34.58 56.07 -16.34
CA GLU A 678 -35.85 55.92 -17.10
C GLU A 678 -35.96 56.14 -18.63
N GLN A 679 -36.83 55.29 -19.19
CA GLN A 679 -37.65 55.43 -20.41
C GLN A 679 -36.95 55.42 -21.79
N GLU A 680 -37.58 54.94 -22.86
CA GLU A 680 -38.58 53.86 -23.09
C GLU A 680 -38.77 53.77 -24.62
N GLU A 681 -39.27 52.63 -25.13
CA GLU A 681 -39.90 52.52 -26.47
C GLU A 681 -39.00 52.85 -27.70
N THR A 682 -39.21 52.43 -28.95
CA THR A 682 -40.07 51.46 -29.69
C THR A 682 -39.31 51.23 -31.03
N GLU A 683 -39.63 50.33 -31.98
CA GLU A 683 -40.86 49.63 -32.36
C GLU A 683 -40.48 48.38 -33.21
N GLU A 684 -41.17 47.27 -32.97
CA GLU A 684 -41.81 46.36 -33.95
C GLU A 684 -41.16 45.98 -35.30
N ALA A 685 -41.03 44.66 -35.55
CA ALA A 685 -41.95 43.90 -36.42
C ALA A 685 -41.39 42.49 -36.79
N GLU A 686 -42.17 41.44 -36.46
CA GLU A 686 -42.65 40.32 -37.33
C GLU A 686 -41.67 39.56 -38.27
N GLU A 687 -41.69 38.24 -38.49
CA GLU A 687 -42.53 37.06 -38.17
C GLU A 687 -41.62 35.79 -38.41
N ALA A 688 -41.84 34.54 -37.97
CA ALA A 688 -42.78 33.87 -37.06
C ALA A 688 -42.25 32.45 -36.70
N GLU A 689 -42.80 31.82 -35.65
CA GLU A 689 -42.88 30.35 -35.36
C GLU A 689 -41.56 29.53 -35.19
N ASP A 690 -41.38 28.62 -34.21
CA ASP A 690 -42.32 27.97 -33.28
C ASP A 690 -41.65 27.57 -31.93
N GLU A 691 -42.43 27.42 -30.85
CA GLU A 691 -41.93 27.21 -29.48
C GLU A 691 -41.59 25.75 -29.09
N ALA A 692 -40.63 25.57 -28.17
CA ALA A 692 -40.63 24.45 -27.20
C ALA A 692 -39.93 24.84 -25.89
N SER A 693 -40.66 24.75 -24.78
CA SER A 693 -40.27 25.15 -23.41
C SER A 693 -39.04 24.43 -22.85
N ASN A 694 -38.19 25.15 -22.11
CA ASN A 694 -37.09 24.58 -21.33
C ASN A 694 -37.16 25.05 -19.86
N GLU A 695 -37.81 24.26 -19.00
CA GLU A 695 -37.94 24.56 -17.56
C GLU A 695 -36.61 24.29 -16.82
N LEU A 696 -36.13 25.27 -16.04
CA LEU A 696 -34.92 25.13 -15.22
C LEU A 696 -35.12 24.12 -14.09
N SER A 697 -34.30 23.07 -14.05
CA SER A 697 -34.42 22.01 -13.05
C SER A 697 -33.89 22.41 -11.67
N LYS A 698 -34.48 21.82 -10.62
CA LYS A 698 -34.05 21.95 -9.22
C LYS A 698 -32.57 21.61 -8.99
N THR A 699 -32.01 20.74 -9.83
CA THR A 699 -30.60 20.31 -9.78
C THR A 699 -29.65 21.43 -10.20
N ASP A 700 -30.08 22.33 -11.08
CA ASP A 700 -29.24 23.37 -11.67
C ASP A 700 -29.27 24.64 -10.82
N LEU A 701 -30.46 25.02 -10.34
CA LEU A 701 -30.61 26.04 -9.28
C LEU A 701 -29.85 25.65 -8.00
N GLY A 702 -29.76 24.35 -7.69
CA GLY A 702 -28.97 23.83 -6.57
C GLY A 702 -27.45 24.12 -6.65
N LYS A 703 -26.90 24.39 -7.85
CA LYS A 703 -25.47 24.65 -8.07
C LYS A 703 -25.09 26.12 -7.93
N LEU A 704 -25.98 27.04 -8.31
CA LEU A 704 -25.76 28.51 -8.29
C LEU A 704 -25.42 29.04 -6.89
N LYS A 705 -24.69 30.15 -6.79
CA LYS A 705 -24.40 30.82 -5.51
C LYS A 705 -25.66 31.49 -4.97
N LYS A 706 -25.72 31.73 -3.65
CA LYS A 706 -26.90 32.33 -3.01
C LYS A 706 -27.26 33.71 -3.60
N ALA A 707 -26.28 34.50 -4.00
CA ALA A 707 -26.50 35.80 -4.63
C ALA A 707 -27.23 35.69 -5.98
N GLU A 708 -26.82 34.74 -6.83
CA GLU A 708 -27.44 34.46 -8.14
C GLU A 708 -28.90 33.97 -7.98
N LEU A 709 -29.18 33.16 -6.95
CA LEU A 709 -30.56 32.77 -6.63
C LEU A 709 -31.41 33.93 -6.11
N VAL A 710 -30.81 34.92 -5.44
CA VAL A 710 -31.52 36.13 -4.99
C VAL A 710 -31.83 37.06 -6.17
N SER A 711 -30.95 37.19 -7.16
CA SER A 711 -31.26 37.94 -8.39
C SER A 711 -32.36 37.26 -9.20
N ILE A 712 -32.27 35.94 -9.44
CA ILE A 712 -33.30 35.18 -10.16
C ILE A 712 -34.66 35.23 -9.44
N ALA A 713 -34.67 35.17 -8.09
CA ALA A 713 -35.90 35.30 -7.32
C ALA A 713 -36.54 36.70 -7.46
N LYS A 714 -35.74 37.78 -7.46
CA LYS A 714 -36.22 39.14 -7.70
C LYS A 714 -36.77 39.32 -9.12
N GLU A 715 -36.06 38.81 -10.12
CA GLU A 715 -36.44 38.88 -11.53
C GLU A 715 -37.76 38.15 -11.81
N LYS A 716 -37.99 37.00 -11.13
CA LYS A 716 -39.29 36.31 -11.13
C LYS A 716 -40.35 36.88 -10.18
N GLY A 717 -40.05 37.94 -9.43
CA GLY A 717 -40.98 38.57 -8.49
C GLY A 717 -41.37 37.71 -7.25
N VAL A 718 -40.55 36.73 -6.89
CA VAL A 718 -40.81 35.81 -5.75
C VAL A 718 -39.94 36.18 -4.53
N ALA A 719 -40.24 35.59 -3.37
CA ALA A 719 -39.61 35.91 -2.08
C ALA A 719 -38.07 35.75 -2.11
N ALA A 720 -37.36 36.88 -2.19
CA ALA A 720 -35.90 36.94 -2.33
C ALA A 720 -35.10 36.85 -0.99
N THR A 721 -35.74 36.42 0.10
CA THR A 721 -35.15 36.35 1.44
C THR A 721 -35.36 34.98 2.07
N GLY A 722 -34.28 34.24 2.32
CA GLY A 722 -34.33 32.91 2.94
C GLY A 722 -32.99 32.19 2.92
N THR A 723 -33.01 30.90 3.24
CA THR A 723 -31.94 29.93 2.99
C THR A 723 -31.90 29.52 1.51
N LYS A 724 -30.83 28.84 1.07
CA LYS A 724 -30.68 28.44 -0.33
C LYS A 724 -31.81 27.51 -0.80
N ALA A 725 -32.27 26.60 0.05
CA ALA A 725 -33.35 25.67 -0.28
C ALA A 725 -34.71 26.38 -0.44
N GLU A 726 -35.01 27.35 0.43
CA GLU A 726 -36.25 28.15 0.35
C GLU A 726 -36.28 29.03 -0.91
N LEU A 727 -35.15 29.62 -1.30
CA LEU A 727 -35.04 30.38 -2.55
C LEU A 727 -35.25 29.48 -3.79
N VAL A 728 -34.70 28.27 -3.80
CA VAL A 728 -34.90 27.31 -4.90
C VAL A 728 -36.35 26.83 -4.97
N ALA A 729 -37.00 26.56 -3.83
CA ALA A 729 -38.43 26.22 -3.78
C ALA A 729 -39.30 27.38 -4.31
N ALA A 730 -39.03 28.62 -3.86
CA ALA A 730 -39.73 29.81 -4.33
C ALA A 730 -39.58 30.04 -5.85
N ILE A 731 -38.39 29.84 -6.42
CA ILE A 731 -38.14 29.97 -7.88
C ILE A 731 -38.89 28.91 -8.71
N LEU A 732 -39.21 27.76 -8.11
CA LEU A 732 -39.92 26.63 -8.71
C LEU A 732 -41.44 26.61 -8.38
N GLY A 733 -41.90 27.45 -7.45
CA GLY A 733 -43.30 27.48 -7.00
C GLY A 733 -43.74 26.32 -6.08
N GLU A 734 -42.80 25.72 -5.35
CA GLU A 734 -43.06 24.65 -4.36
C GLU A 734 -43.41 25.17 -2.95
#